data_AF-A0A942TYJ5-F1
#
_entry.id   AF-A0A942TYJ5-F1
#
_cell.length_a   1.000
_cell.length_b   1.000
_cell.length_c   1.000
_cell.angle_alpha   90.00
_cell.angle_beta   90.00
_cell.angle_gamma   90.00
#
_symmetry.space_group_name_H-M   'P 1'
#
loop_
_entity.id
_entity.type
_entity.pdbx_description
1 polymer ?
#
loop_
_entity_poly.entity_id
_entity_poly.type
_entity_poly.pdbx_seq_one_letter_code
_entity_poly.pdbx_strand_id
1 'polypeptide(L)'
;MQRVIKRSRALLLMLVFVLAFAPLSTLANEGKTNTVNYVALGDSLAAGILSDNTPSTGYVGLIKNSLEGNGYEVNVHNAGKSGATSGQVLAGLSEISKLADADIITISVGANDILGGLMPILSSGINPADLNKEKLAEVQQLAEVTMANAKLAADAEDIAKSAVEREVNEIKNAMNNLEVTGAIEVIKTKIPAEKLPLVQPTLDNILSNVLTAQTSVGLALDTYNSAGSLETVSSELNTAGAKLNETVTIINSLKTFIPDDLKTLADEIVAQLSDASAKASTAKAAADGAITAVNVSNEAKVAAEQAQQAAQLLGDALTKLAAIPGIIGEVGSNTAQILGAIRSVNPTSKIYVMGYYNALPYLPAEVQEIMTKPMLFNLNTAISMPTSQFGATFVPVAQLFEGNYQTYLPNQANIHPSAAGYEALASAFIGAINPSFPKIEDPDPEEPYVKDVELGKELMVNSDELIRIIGADVTLLLPNDLPEGTLLTVTLTSEDALSKAEGLKAFGDALNFEFQYPEGFKDYEGTFTLMMGYDADSPEDVDIYYYNEAEGKWESQKGEKNKELQTISIVVTHFSNYGVFAQVDKPDDTPPVDPKDPVQDPDDGDDDKTPVPGAKDPGNGSKDDTKKDKKDDKTKHTKKGSLPNTATNDYNWLMLGISLLLTGVAMFLLSRKRRLSINA
;
A
#
# COMPACT_ATOMS: atom_id res chain seq x y z
N MET A 1 -6.77 -58.39 -39.12
CA MET A 1 -6.70 -57.19 -38.25
C MET A 1 -7.78 -56.13 -38.52
N GLN A 2 -7.95 -55.56 -39.72
CA GLN A 2 -8.79 -54.34 -39.92
C GLN A 2 -10.23 -54.35 -39.37
N ARG A 3 -10.92 -55.50 -39.27
CA ARG A 3 -12.27 -55.58 -38.65
C ARG A 3 -12.28 -55.30 -37.14
N VAL A 4 -11.17 -55.55 -36.42
CA VAL A 4 -11.05 -55.28 -34.97
C VAL A 4 -10.89 -53.77 -34.72
N ILE A 5 -10.03 -53.12 -35.51
CA ILE A 5 -9.69 -51.68 -35.41
C ILE A 5 -10.92 -50.78 -35.68
N LYS A 6 -11.92 -51.26 -36.43
CA LYS A 6 -13.20 -50.55 -36.61
C LYS A 6 -14.14 -50.65 -35.40
N ARG A 7 -14.08 -51.72 -34.60
CA ARG A 7 -14.93 -51.89 -33.41
C ARG A 7 -14.41 -51.08 -32.21
N SER A 8 -13.10 -51.02 -32.01
CA SER A 8 -12.51 -50.22 -30.93
C SER A 8 -12.78 -48.72 -31.09
N ARG A 9 -12.77 -48.18 -32.32
CA ARG A 9 -13.11 -46.76 -32.57
C ARG A 9 -14.58 -46.42 -32.30
N ALA A 10 -15.51 -47.36 -32.50
CA ALA A 10 -16.91 -47.16 -32.14
C ALA A 10 -17.09 -47.12 -30.62
N LEU A 11 -16.48 -48.07 -29.89
CA LEU A 11 -16.47 -48.09 -28.43
C LEU A 11 -15.83 -46.83 -27.81
N LEU A 12 -14.72 -46.35 -28.37
CA LEU A 12 -14.05 -45.13 -27.86
C LEU A 12 -14.94 -43.88 -28.02
N LEU A 13 -15.62 -43.74 -29.16
CA LEU A 13 -16.57 -42.63 -29.37
C LEU A 13 -17.81 -42.75 -28.48
N MET A 14 -18.28 -43.98 -28.23
CA MET A 14 -19.41 -44.23 -27.32
C MET A 14 -19.05 -43.89 -25.87
N LEU A 15 -17.83 -44.21 -25.42
CA LEU A 15 -17.31 -43.85 -24.11
C LEU A 15 -17.21 -42.32 -23.93
N VAL A 16 -16.71 -41.60 -24.94
CA VAL A 16 -16.67 -40.13 -24.95
C VAL A 16 -18.08 -39.52 -24.92
N PHE A 17 -19.05 -40.13 -25.62
CA PHE A 17 -20.44 -39.65 -25.61
C PHE A 17 -21.13 -39.91 -24.26
N VAL A 18 -20.85 -41.03 -23.60
CA VAL A 18 -21.34 -41.31 -22.23
C VAL A 18 -20.71 -40.36 -21.21
N LEU A 19 -19.42 -40.04 -21.32
CA LEU A 19 -18.76 -39.06 -20.46
C LEU A 19 -19.24 -37.61 -20.70
N ALA A 20 -19.72 -37.29 -21.92
CA ALA A 20 -20.26 -35.98 -22.26
C ALA A 20 -21.74 -35.78 -21.88
N PHE A 21 -22.46 -36.85 -21.50
CA PHE A 21 -23.88 -36.83 -21.14
C PHE A 21 -24.20 -37.55 -19.82
N ALA A 22 -23.18 -37.89 -19.02
CA ALA A 22 -23.39 -38.26 -17.63
C ALA A 22 -23.92 -37.03 -16.87
N PRO A 23 -25.01 -37.14 -16.08
CA PRO A 23 -25.47 -36.03 -15.26
C PRO A 23 -24.42 -35.71 -14.19
N LEU A 24 -23.85 -34.51 -14.27
CA LEU A 24 -23.00 -33.93 -13.23
C LEU A 24 -23.89 -33.51 -12.04
N SER A 25 -24.36 -34.52 -11.32
CA SER A 25 -25.29 -34.42 -10.19
C SER A 25 -24.78 -35.17 -8.95
N THR A 26 -23.46 -35.37 -8.89
CA THR A 26 -22.70 -35.84 -7.72
C THR A 26 -21.35 -35.11 -7.63
N LEU A 27 -21.36 -33.79 -7.74
CA LEU A 27 -20.45 -32.99 -6.90
C LEU A 27 -21.09 -32.91 -5.52
N ALA A 28 -20.27 -33.02 -4.48
CA ALA A 28 -20.78 -33.13 -3.12
C ALA A 28 -21.46 -31.83 -2.67
N ASN A 29 -22.31 -31.95 -1.64
CA ASN A 29 -22.53 -30.84 -0.72
C ASN A 29 -21.23 -30.64 0.09
N GLU A 30 -20.19 -30.12 -0.56
CA GLU A 30 -19.07 -29.49 0.15
C GLU A 30 -19.69 -28.34 0.94
N GLY A 31 -19.87 -28.57 2.25
CA GLY A 31 -20.40 -27.56 3.14
C GLY A 31 -19.56 -26.29 2.98
N LYS A 32 -20.22 -25.14 2.79
CA LYS A 32 -19.55 -23.87 2.52
C LYS A 32 -18.57 -23.54 3.63
N THR A 33 -17.32 -23.92 3.44
CA THR A 33 -16.20 -23.45 4.24
C THR A 33 -16.09 -21.97 3.95
N ASN A 34 -16.32 -21.13 4.94
CA ASN A 34 -16.23 -19.67 4.81
C ASN A 34 -14.76 -19.21 4.74
N THR A 35 -13.93 -19.96 4.02
CA THR A 35 -12.49 -19.84 3.99
C THR A 35 -12.07 -18.95 2.82
N VAL A 36 -11.26 -17.94 3.10
CA VAL A 36 -10.81 -16.92 2.15
C VAL A 36 -9.29 -16.99 2.02
N ASN A 37 -8.82 -17.28 0.81
CA ASN A 37 -7.40 -17.25 0.48
C ASN A 37 -6.99 -15.81 0.10
N TYR A 38 -6.22 -15.17 0.98
CA TYR A 38 -5.78 -13.79 0.82
C TYR A 38 -4.28 -13.72 0.53
N VAL A 39 -3.92 -13.27 -0.68
CA VAL A 39 -2.53 -12.98 -1.07
C VAL A 39 -2.25 -11.47 -0.95
N ALA A 40 -1.14 -11.09 -0.31
CA ALA A 40 -0.65 -9.71 -0.32
C ALA A 40 0.67 -9.62 -1.11
N LEU A 41 0.74 -8.70 -2.08
CA LEU A 41 1.91 -8.44 -2.91
C LEU A 41 2.42 -7.03 -2.67
N GLY A 42 3.73 -6.82 -2.57
CA GLY A 42 4.25 -5.46 -2.57
C GLY A 42 5.59 -5.21 -1.90
N ASP A 43 5.73 -3.98 -1.43
CA ASP A 43 6.91 -3.41 -0.80
C ASP A 43 6.90 -3.52 0.74
N SER A 44 7.53 -2.56 1.42
CA SER A 44 7.55 -2.45 2.88
C SER A 44 6.18 -2.20 3.52
N LEU A 45 5.21 -1.63 2.80
CA LEU A 45 3.85 -1.43 3.30
C LEU A 45 3.10 -2.77 3.36
N ALA A 46 3.24 -3.60 2.32
CA ALA A 46 2.73 -4.97 2.33
C ALA A 46 3.47 -5.84 3.37
N ALA A 47 4.78 -5.64 3.54
CA ALA A 47 5.57 -6.31 4.58
C ALA A 47 5.29 -5.81 6.02
N GLY A 48 4.52 -4.72 6.19
CA GLY A 48 4.13 -4.19 7.50
C GLY A 48 5.26 -3.50 8.30
N ILE A 49 6.20 -2.81 7.64
CA ILE A 49 7.29 -2.09 8.34
C ILE A 49 6.77 -0.79 8.97
N LEU A 50 7.01 -0.58 10.27
CA LEU A 50 6.59 0.60 11.04
C LEU A 50 7.57 1.78 10.93
N SER A 51 7.15 2.96 11.40
CA SER A 51 7.91 4.21 11.45
C SER A 51 9.22 4.17 12.27
N ASP A 52 9.43 3.13 13.08
CA ASP A 52 10.68 2.82 13.80
C ASP A 52 11.53 1.73 13.12
N ASN A 53 11.08 1.25 11.95
CA ASN A 53 11.59 0.12 11.17
C ASN A 53 11.38 -1.27 11.79
N THR A 54 10.53 -1.41 12.81
CA THR A 54 10.13 -2.74 13.31
C THR A 54 9.11 -3.41 12.39
N PRO A 55 9.12 -4.76 12.27
CA PRO A 55 8.05 -5.48 11.59
C PRO A 55 6.75 -5.50 12.40
N SER A 56 5.63 -5.33 11.70
CA SER A 56 4.26 -5.42 12.21
C SER A 56 3.41 -6.31 11.30
N THR A 57 2.20 -6.63 11.72
CA THR A 57 1.19 -7.28 10.88
C THR A 57 0.68 -6.35 9.76
N GLY A 58 0.89 -5.04 9.90
CA GLY A 58 0.56 -4.03 8.89
C GLY A 58 -0.91 -4.00 8.50
N TYR A 59 -1.22 -3.44 7.32
CA TYR A 59 -2.60 -3.46 6.80
C TYR A 59 -3.07 -4.89 6.49
N VAL A 60 -2.13 -5.81 6.20
CA VAL A 60 -2.42 -7.20 5.81
C VAL A 60 -3.09 -7.97 6.95
N GLY A 61 -2.54 -7.91 8.16
CA GLY A 61 -3.17 -8.55 9.33
C GLY A 61 -4.44 -7.84 9.79
N LEU A 62 -4.57 -6.53 9.59
CA LEU A 62 -5.80 -5.81 9.92
C LEU A 62 -6.97 -6.19 8.99
N ILE A 63 -6.70 -6.41 7.70
CA ILE A 63 -7.68 -7.00 6.76
C ILE A 63 -8.05 -8.42 7.18
N LYS A 64 -7.06 -9.25 7.54
CA LYS A 64 -7.30 -10.62 8.05
C LYS A 64 -8.28 -10.61 9.22
N ASN A 65 -7.97 -9.83 10.26
CA ASN A 65 -8.78 -9.71 11.47
C ASN A 65 -10.20 -9.16 11.17
N SER A 66 -10.36 -8.25 10.19
CA SER A 66 -11.66 -7.74 9.78
C SER A 66 -12.51 -8.76 9.03
N LEU A 67 -11.89 -9.67 8.28
CA LEU A 67 -12.59 -10.77 7.61
C LEU A 67 -12.95 -11.88 8.61
N GLU A 68 -12.10 -12.15 9.59
CA GLU A 68 -12.43 -13.07 10.71
C GLU A 68 -13.57 -12.53 11.59
N GLY A 69 -13.58 -11.22 11.87
CA GLY A 69 -14.74 -10.55 12.50
C GLY A 69 -16.02 -10.54 11.65
N ASN A 70 -15.91 -10.81 10.35
CA ASN A 70 -17.03 -11.01 9.44
C ASN A 70 -17.45 -12.49 9.30
N GLY A 71 -16.86 -13.42 10.06
CA GLY A 71 -17.22 -14.85 10.04
C GLY A 71 -16.47 -15.71 9.02
N TYR A 72 -15.40 -15.18 8.41
CA TYR A 72 -14.54 -15.93 7.47
C TYR A 72 -13.33 -16.56 8.18
N GLU A 73 -12.90 -17.76 7.76
CA GLU A 73 -11.57 -18.29 8.05
C GLU A 73 -10.57 -17.70 7.03
N VAL A 74 -9.41 -17.18 7.42
CA VAL A 74 -8.57 -16.39 6.49
C VAL A 74 -7.14 -16.92 6.37
N ASN A 75 -6.88 -17.57 5.24
CA ASN A 75 -5.56 -18.09 4.85
C ASN A 75 -4.73 -16.98 4.18
N VAL A 76 -3.81 -16.38 4.94
CA VAL A 76 -2.96 -15.28 4.44
C VAL A 76 -1.63 -15.79 3.88
N HIS A 77 -1.31 -15.37 2.65
CA HIS A 77 0.01 -15.50 2.05
C HIS A 77 0.58 -14.11 1.74
N ASN A 78 1.41 -13.58 2.65
CA ASN A 78 2.05 -12.28 2.47
C ASN A 78 3.41 -12.44 1.76
N ALA A 79 3.50 -11.92 0.54
CA ALA A 79 4.72 -11.82 -0.27
C ALA A 79 5.23 -10.37 -0.38
N GLY A 80 4.82 -9.49 0.54
CA GLY A 80 5.37 -8.15 0.70
C GLY A 80 6.85 -8.19 1.10
N LYS A 81 7.69 -7.40 0.42
CA LYS A 81 9.15 -7.39 0.62
C LYS A 81 9.66 -5.95 0.73
N SER A 82 10.24 -5.61 1.88
CA SER A 82 10.79 -4.28 2.13
C SER A 82 11.81 -3.86 1.05
N GLY A 83 11.65 -2.64 0.53
CA GLY A 83 12.46 -2.09 -0.56
C GLY A 83 12.17 -2.61 -1.98
N ALA A 84 11.17 -3.48 -2.17
CA ALA A 84 10.88 -4.03 -3.50
C ALA A 84 10.33 -2.98 -4.49
N THR A 85 10.81 -3.04 -5.73
CA THR A 85 10.32 -2.24 -6.87
C THR A 85 9.23 -2.95 -7.66
N SER A 86 8.49 -2.22 -8.49
CA SER A 86 7.42 -2.76 -9.34
C SER A 86 7.92 -3.88 -10.26
N GLY A 87 9.10 -3.71 -10.86
CA GLY A 87 9.74 -4.73 -11.71
C GLY A 87 10.20 -5.97 -10.93
N GLN A 88 10.59 -5.83 -9.65
CA GLN A 88 10.96 -6.96 -8.81
C GLN A 88 9.73 -7.78 -8.37
N VAL A 89 8.61 -7.12 -8.04
CA VAL A 89 7.34 -7.81 -7.74
C VAL A 89 6.82 -8.53 -8.99
N LEU A 90 6.88 -7.89 -10.17
CA LEU A 90 6.53 -8.51 -11.45
C LEU A 90 7.36 -9.78 -11.73
N ALA A 91 8.68 -9.73 -11.54
CA ALA A 91 9.55 -10.88 -11.74
C ALA A 91 9.26 -12.04 -10.75
N GLY A 92 8.88 -11.71 -9.50
CA GLY A 92 8.61 -12.70 -8.46
C GLY A 92 7.28 -13.45 -8.61
N LEU A 93 6.33 -12.98 -9.42
CA LEU A 93 4.97 -13.55 -9.49
C LEU A 93 4.95 -15.06 -9.81
N SER A 94 5.88 -15.55 -10.63
CA SER A 94 5.93 -16.97 -11.01
C SER A 94 6.30 -17.91 -9.86
N GLU A 95 6.86 -17.39 -8.76
CA GLU A 95 7.18 -18.17 -7.55
C GLU A 95 5.96 -18.32 -6.62
N ILE A 96 4.94 -17.46 -6.79
CA ILE A 96 3.78 -17.34 -5.90
C ILE A 96 2.63 -18.24 -6.41
N SER A 97 2.79 -19.55 -6.27
CA SER A 97 1.78 -20.55 -6.65
C SER A 97 0.38 -20.27 -6.09
N LYS A 98 0.30 -19.62 -4.92
CA LYS A 98 -0.95 -19.24 -4.26
C LYS A 98 -1.79 -18.18 -4.95
N LEU A 99 -1.30 -17.56 -6.03
CA LEU A 99 -2.12 -16.70 -6.88
C LEU A 99 -3.26 -17.45 -7.58
N ALA A 100 -3.11 -18.75 -7.86
CA ALA A 100 -4.15 -19.56 -8.50
C ALA A 100 -5.40 -19.74 -7.64
N ASP A 101 -5.22 -19.96 -6.34
CA ASP A 101 -6.30 -20.28 -5.39
C ASP A 101 -6.86 -19.04 -4.67
N ALA A 102 -6.36 -17.84 -4.97
CA ALA A 102 -6.64 -16.62 -4.21
C ALA A 102 -8.03 -16.03 -4.48
N ASP A 103 -8.76 -15.70 -3.42
CA ASP A 103 -10.04 -14.97 -3.47
C ASP A 103 -9.79 -13.46 -3.43
N ILE A 104 -8.85 -13.03 -2.60
CA ILE A 104 -8.44 -11.64 -2.41
C ILE A 104 -6.96 -11.49 -2.75
N ILE A 105 -6.61 -10.47 -3.53
CA ILE A 105 -5.23 -10.07 -3.80
C ILE A 105 -5.08 -8.58 -3.52
N THR A 106 -4.24 -8.18 -2.57
CA THR A 106 -3.84 -6.76 -2.39
C THR A 106 -2.47 -6.49 -3.00
N ILE A 107 -2.28 -5.30 -3.56
CA ILE A 107 -1.04 -4.88 -4.24
C ILE A 107 -0.63 -3.48 -3.77
N SER A 108 0.60 -3.35 -3.26
CA SER A 108 1.23 -2.08 -2.86
C SER A 108 2.67 -2.03 -3.37
N VAL A 109 2.90 -1.51 -4.58
CA VAL A 109 4.24 -1.40 -5.17
C VAL A 109 4.35 -0.22 -6.13
N GLY A 110 5.55 0.39 -6.23
CA GLY A 110 5.86 1.49 -7.16
C GLY A 110 6.60 2.68 -6.53
N ALA A 111 6.58 2.83 -5.20
CA ALA A 111 7.25 3.95 -4.54
C ALA A 111 8.79 3.81 -4.55
N ASN A 112 9.33 2.60 -4.33
CA ASN A 112 10.79 2.38 -4.28
C ASN A 112 11.48 2.70 -5.62
N ASP A 113 10.78 2.44 -6.73
CA ASP A 113 11.20 2.75 -8.09
C ASP A 113 11.56 4.25 -8.21
N ILE A 114 10.71 5.13 -7.67
CA ILE A 114 10.90 6.60 -7.68
C ILE A 114 11.86 7.05 -6.59
N LEU A 115 11.79 6.46 -5.38
CA LEU A 115 12.66 6.81 -4.26
C LEU A 115 14.15 6.56 -4.59
N GLY A 116 14.46 5.55 -5.41
CA GLY A 116 15.82 5.34 -5.93
C GLY A 116 16.38 6.51 -6.75
N GLY A 117 15.51 7.23 -7.47
CA GLY A 117 15.88 8.47 -8.19
C GLY A 117 15.83 9.73 -7.32
N LEU A 118 14.87 9.80 -6.40
CA LEU A 118 14.58 10.99 -5.59
C LEU A 118 15.49 11.14 -4.36
N MET A 119 15.79 10.05 -3.64
CA MET A 119 16.61 10.11 -2.42
C MET A 119 18.03 10.67 -2.67
N PRO A 120 18.75 10.31 -3.76
CA PRO A 120 20.04 10.93 -4.08
C PRO A 120 19.98 12.43 -4.39
N ILE A 121 18.81 12.97 -4.71
CA ILE A 121 18.59 14.42 -4.86
C ILE A 121 18.43 15.05 -3.47
N LEU A 122 17.54 14.50 -2.64
CA LEU A 122 17.29 15.01 -1.29
C LEU A 122 18.52 14.94 -0.36
N SER A 123 19.36 13.91 -0.52
CA SER A 123 20.62 13.75 0.22
C SER A 123 21.80 14.53 -0.36
N SER A 124 21.64 15.28 -1.46
CA SER A 124 22.74 16.04 -2.10
C SER A 124 23.13 17.33 -1.38
N GLY A 125 22.27 17.84 -0.48
CA GLY A 125 22.40 19.16 0.11
C GLY A 125 21.90 20.32 -0.77
N ILE A 126 21.51 20.04 -2.03
CA ILE A 126 20.88 21.03 -2.91
C ILE A 126 19.47 21.33 -2.40
N ASN A 127 19.16 22.61 -2.23
CA ASN A 127 17.79 23.09 -1.99
C ASN A 127 16.90 22.76 -3.21
N PRO A 128 15.80 22.00 -3.08
CA PRO A 128 15.04 21.56 -4.24
C PRO A 128 14.39 22.67 -5.09
N ALA A 129 14.25 23.90 -4.58
CA ALA A 129 13.83 25.05 -5.40
C ALA A 129 14.89 25.47 -6.44
N ASP A 130 16.17 25.24 -6.16
CA ASP A 130 17.29 25.49 -7.07
C ASP A 130 17.42 24.44 -8.19
N LEU A 131 16.59 23.38 -8.20
CA LEU A 131 16.57 22.33 -9.23
C LEU A 131 15.87 22.79 -10.52
N ASN A 132 16.41 23.83 -11.13
CA ASN A 132 15.92 24.40 -12.39
C ASN A 132 17.06 24.75 -13.36
N LYS A 133 16.74 24.91 -14.65
CA LYS A 133 17.74 25.12 -15.72
C LYS A 133 18.41 26.49 -15.67
N GLU A 134 17.74 27.50 -15.13
CA GLU A 134 18.26 28.86 -14.99
C GLU A 134 19.36 28.89 -13.93
N LYS A 135 19.13 28.25 -12.78
CA LYS A 135 20.12 28.10 -11.72
C LYS A 135 21.31 27.23 -12.13
N LEU A 136 21.08 26.18 -12.94
CA LEU A 136 22.18 25.41 -13.53
C LEU A 136 23.06 26.30 -14.43
N ALA A 137 22.47 27.13 -15.28
CA ALA A 137 23.22 28.05 -16.14
C ALA A 137 23.98 29.11 -15.33
N GLU A 138 23.38 29.65 -14.26
CA GLU A 138 24.04 30.59 -13.34
C GLU A 138 25.30 29.96 -12.70
N VAL A 139 25.19 28.75 -12.15
CA VAL A 139 26.31 28.07 -11.48
C VAL A 139 27.36 27.58 -12.48
N GLN A 140 26.96 27.19 -13.71
CA GLN A 140 27.89 26.90 -14.80
C GLN A 140 28.66 28.15 -15.24
N GLN A 141 28.00 29.29 -15.42
CA GLN A 141 28.66 30.55 -15.75
C GLN A 141 29.62 30.99 -14.63
N LEU A 142 29.24 30.80 -13.35
CA LEU A 142 30.13 31.07 -12.22
C LEU A 142 31.38 30.19 -12.28
N ALA A 143 31.25 28.89 -12.59
CA ALA A 143 32.37 27.98 -12.75
C ALA A 143 33.30 28.36 -13.91
N GLU A 144 32.76 28.80 -15.05
CA GLU A 144 33.57 29.32 -16.17
C GLU A 144 34.38 30.56 -15.76
N VAL A 145 33.76 31.50 -15.04
CA VAL A 145 34.42 32.72 -14.54
C VAL A 145 35.47 32.41 -13.48
N THR A 146 35.21 31.53 -12.53
CA THR A 146 36.21 31.17 -11.50
C THR A 146 37.37 30.36 -12.08
N MET A 147 37.14 29.46 -13.04
CA MET A 147 38.22 28.79 -13.79
C MET A 147 39.09 29.80 -14.57
N ALA A 148 38.48 30.80 -15.22
CA ALA A 148 39.23 31.86 -15.91
C ALA A 148 40.08 32.70 -14.94
N ASN A 149 39.51 33.06 -13.78
CA ASN A 149 40.23 33.80 -12.74
C ASN A 149 41.37 32.97 -12.12
N ALA A 150 41.15 31.67 -11.86
CA ALA A 150 42.18 30.76 -11.35
C ALA A 150 43.37 30.65 -12.33
N LYS A 151 43.09 30.59 -13.64
CA LYS A 151 44.15 30.63 -14.65
C LYS A 151 44.92 31.96 -14.61
N LEU A 152 44.22 33.11 -14.60
CA LEU A 152 44.87 34.42 -14.55
C LEU A 152 45.72 34.61 -13.28
N ALA A 153 45.30 34.03 -12.16
CA ALA A 153 46.07 34.04 -10.92
C ALA A 153 47.32 33.16 -10.98
N ALA A 154 47.23 31.98 -11.62
CA ALA A 154 48.40 31.12 -11.87
C ALA A 154 49.38 31.72 -12.89
N ASP A 155 48.88 32.36 -13.95
CA ASP A 155 49.71 33.11 -14.92
C ASP A 155 50.44 34.28 -14.20
N ALA A 156 49.79 34.94 -13.22
CA ALA A 156 50.41 35.98 -12.38
C ALA A 156 51.40 35.43 -11.34
N GLU A 157 51.15 34.24 -10.79
CA GLU A 157 52.05 33.53 -9.87
C GLU A 157 53.40 33.21 -10.53
N ASP A 158 53.37 32.70 -11.77
CA ASP A 158 54.57 32.39 -12.56
C ASP A 158 55.40 33.64 -12.88
N ILE A 159 54.73 34.74 -13.28
CA ILE A 159 55.37 36.05 -13.51
C ILE A 159 56.01 36.58 -12.22
N ALA A 160 55.32 36.48 -11.08
CA ALA A 160 55.84 36.94 -9.80
C ALA A 160 57.04 36.10 -9.34
N LYS A 161 56.97 34.76 -9.47
CA LYS A 161 58.11 33.87 -9.21
C LYS A 161 59.30 34.16 -10.11
N SER A 162 59.07 34.40 -11.40
CA SER A 162 60.12 34.78 -12.36
C SER A 162 60.80 36.11 -12.01
N ALA A 163 60.06 37.05 -11.40
CA ALA A 163 60.64 38.28 -10.88
C ALA A 163 61.58 38.01 -9.68
N VAL A 164 61.22 37.10 -8.76
CA VAL A 164 62.11 36.72 -7.64
C VAL A 164 63.45 36.19 -8.15
N GLU A 165 63.46 35.29 -9.14
CA GLU A 165 64.72 34.76 -9.70
C GLU A 165 65.61 35.88 -10.26
N ARG A 166 65.03 36.82 -11.01
CA ARG A 166 65.76 37.97 -11.56
C ARG A 166 66.37 38.82 -10.46
N GLU A 167 65.55 39.33 -9.53
CA GLU A 167 66.02 40.27 -8.51
C GLU A 167 67.03 39.62 -7.54
N VAL A 168 66.84 38.35 -7.18
CA VAL A 168 67.79 37.59 -6.35
C VAL A 168 69.14 37.41 -7.05
N ASN A 169 69.15 37.20 -8.37
CA ASN A 169 70.40 37.19 -9.13
C ASN A 169 71.03 38.59 -9.27
N GLU A 170 70.24 39.67 -9.35
CA GLU A 170 70.78 41.04 -9.34
C GLU A 170 71.49 41.40 -8.03
N ILE A 171 70.91 41.07 -6.87
CA ILE A 171 71.61 41.27 -5.58
C ILE A 171 72.83 40.35 -5.48
N LYS A 172 72.76 39.08 -5.90
CA LYS A 172 73.94 38.19 -5.92
C LYS A 172 75.10 38.77 -6.74
N ASN A 173 74.80 39.35 -7.91
CA ASN A 173 75.80 40.00 -8.75
C ASN A 173 76.36 41.28 -8.09
N ALA A 174 75.54 42.09 -7.41
CA ALA A 174 76.02 43.23 -6.62
C ALA A 174 76.95 42.79 -5.46
N MET A 175 76.56 41.76 -4.71
CA MET A 175 77.33 41.21 -3.58
C MET A 175 78.69 40.61 -3.99
N ASN A 176 78.79 40.08 -5.22
CA ASN A 176 80.04 39.57 -5.78
C ASN A 176 81.02 40.68 -6.20
N ASN A 177 80.51 41.89 -6.47
CA ASN A 177 81.28 43.04 -6.94
C ASN A 177 81.69 44.01 -5.79
N LEU A 178 81.45 43.64 -4.53
CA LEU A 178 81.80 44.47 -3.36
C LEU A 178 83.31 44.41 -3.06
N GLU A 179 84.01 45.54 -3.16
CA GLU A 179 85.46 45.63 -2.96
C GLU A 179 85.87 45.86 -1.48
N VAL A 180 84.92 45.68 -0.55
CA VAL A 180 85.03 46.01 0.88
C VAL A 180 86.29 45.46 1.53
N THR A 181 86.66 44.20 1.28
CA THR A 181 87.85 43.58 1.87
C THR A 181 89.14 44.26 1.39
N GLY A 182 89.24 44.58 0.09
CA GLY A 182 90.39 45.29 -0.47
C GLY A 182 90.49 46.71 0.11
N ALA A 183 89.36 47.42 0.19
CA ALA A 183 89.31 48.74 0.79
C ALA A 183 89.71 48.74 2.28
N ILE A 184 89.33 47.71 3.04
CA ILE A 184 89.71 47.56 4.44
C ILE A 184 91.22 47.32 4.61
N GLU A 185 91.86 46.53 3.76
CA GLU A 185 93.32 46.38 3.81
C GLU A 185 94.04 47.69 3.45
N VAL A 186 93.55 48.44 2.45
CA VAL A 186 94.06 49.79 2.14
C VAL A 186 93.91 50.72 3.35
N ILE A 187 92.76 50.72 4.02
CA ILE A 187 92.52 51.50 5.24
C ILE A 187 93.49 51.09 6.37
N LYS A 188 93.69 49.79 6.63
CA LYS A 188 94.63 49.28 7.64
C LYS A 188 96.06 49.78 7.40
N THR A 189 96.53 49.81 6.16
CA THR A 189 97.90 50.25 5.84
C THR A 189 98.16 51.75 6.03
N LYS A 190 97.11 52.59 6.03
CA LYS A 190 97.23 54.06 6.15
C LYS A 190 96.80 54.63 7.52
N ILE A 191 96.09 53.87 8.36
CA ILE A 191 95.79 54.30 9.73
C ILE A 191 97.09 54.29 10.57
N PRO A 192 97.40 55.36 11.34
CA PRO A 192 98.55 55.36 12.25
C PRO A 192 98.48 54.20 13.26
N ALA A 193 99.60 53.52 13.49
CA ALA A 193 99.65 52.28 14.29
C ALA A 193 99.06 52.42 15.71
N GLU A 194 99.18 53.60 16.33
CA GLU A 194 98.59 53.91 17.65
C GLU A 194 97.06 53.94 17.64
N LYS A 195 96.44 54.25 16.49
CA LYS A 195 94.98 54.33 16.32
C LYS A 195 94.37 53.02 15.83
N LEU A 196 95.15 52.16 15.16
CA LEU A 196 94.64 50.92 14.57
C LEU A 196 93.91 50.01 15.59
N PRO A 197 94.40 49.78 16.83
CA PRO A 197 93.70 48.98 17.83
C PRO A 197 92.32 49.54 18.26
N LEU A 198 92.12 50.86 18.13
CA LEU A 198 90.84 51.51 18.46
C LEU A 198 89.80 51.36 17.34
N VAL A 199 90.27 51.12 16.10
CA VAL A 199 89.43 51.05 14.88
C VAL A 199 89.23 49.61 14.41
N GLN A 200 90.14 48.69 14.76
CA GLN A 200 90.10 47.29 14.34
C GLN A 200 88.74 46.59 14.59
N PRO A 201 88.08 46.71 15.76
CA PRO A 201 86.76 46.11 15.99
C PRO A 201 85.67 46.62 15.03
N THR A 202 85.80 47.87 14.56
CA THR A 202 84.91 48.48 13.57
C THR A 202 85.10 47.86 12.19
N LEU A 203 86.36 47.59 11.80
CA LEU A 203 86.70 46.93 10.53
C LEU A 203 86.25 45.46 10.54
N ASP A 204 86.42 44.76 11.65
CA ASP A 204 85.99 43.38 11.81
C ASP A 204 84.45 43.25 11.77
N ASN A 205 83.72 44.22 12.35
CA ASN A 205 82.25 44.24 12.25
C ASN A 205 81.77 44.51 10.81
N ILE A 206 82.44 45.36 10.04
CA ILE A 206 82.13 45.56 8.61
C ILE A 206 82.30 44.24 7.84
N LEU A 207 83.42 43.53 8.02
CA LEU A 207 83.66 42.24 7.35
C LEU A 207 82.61 41.19 7.76
N SER A 208 82.28 41.11 9.05
CA SER A 208 81.26 40.19 9.59
C SER A 208 79.88 40.46 9.01
N ASN A 209 79.46 41.72 8.94
CA ASN A 209 78.16 42.10 8.38
C ASN A 209 78.07 41.82 6.87
N VAL A 210 79.13 42.08 6.10
CA VAL A 210 79.17 41.77 4.65
C VAL A 210 79.14 40.26 4.42
N LEU A 211 79.91 39.47 5.18
CA LEU A 211 79.86 37.99 5.11
C LEU A 211 78.47 37.44 5.46
N THR A 212 77.80 38.03 6.45
CA THR A 212 76.41 37.68 6.82
C THR A 212 75.45 37.95 5.66
N ALA A 213 75.56 39.12 5.02
CA ALA A 213 74.73 39.48 3.87
C ALA A 213 75.00 38.58 2.65
N GLN A 214 76.26 38.23 2.37
CA GLN A 214 76.62 37.28 1.32
C GLN A 214 76.03 35.89 1.58
N THR A 215 76.10 35.43 2.83
CA THR A 215 75.52 34.13 3.24
C THR A 215 74.00 34.13 3.07
N SER A 216 73.31 35.18 3.52
CA SER A 216 71.85 35.29 3.41
C SER A 216 71.39 35.34 1.94
N VAL A 217 72.09 36.07 1.07
CA VAL A 217 71.78 36.10 -0.38
C VAL A 217 72.02 34.74 -1.05
N GLY A 218 73.02 33.98 -0.60
CA GLY A 218 73.21 32.58 -1.01
C GLY A 218 72.04 31.70 -0.59
N LEU A 219 71.69 31.72 0.70
CA LEU A 219 70.56 30.95 1.25
C LEU A 219 69.23 31.30 0.59
N ALA A 220 68.97 32.57 0.28
CA ALA A 220 67.78 33.01 -0.44
C ALA A 220 67.70 32.37 -1.83
N LEU A 221 68.79 32.36 -2.60
CA LEU A 221 68.84 31.76 -3.93
C LEU A 221 68.74 30.23 -3.88
N ASP A 222 69.45 29.58 -2.96
CA ASP A 222 69.40 28.11 -2.82
C ASP A 222 68.02 27.63 -2.35
N THR A 223 67.36 28.40 -1.47
CA THR A 223 65.96 28.17 -1.08
C THR A 223 65.01 28.33 -2.26
N TYR A 224 65.16 29.38 -3.07
CA TYR A 224 64.35 29.59 -4.27
C TYR A 224 64.54 28.45 -5.29
N ASN A 225 65.79 28.11 -5.62
CA ASN A 225 66.13 27.07 -6.59
C ASN A 225 65.71 25.66 -6.16
N SER A 226 65.58 25.40 -4.86
CA SER A 226 65.06 24.14 -4.32
C SER A 226 63.52 24.11 -4.19
N ALA A 227 62.82 25.15 -4.69
CA ALA A 227 61.38 25.36 -4.53
C ALA A 227 60.92 25.40 -3.05
N GLY A 228 61.77 25.96 -2.19
CA GLY A 228 61.48 26.19 -0.77
C GLY A 228 60.56 27.39 -0.50
N SER A 229 60.40 27.72 0.78
CA SER A 229 59.52 28.80 1.26
C SER A 229 59.97 30.18 0.75
N LEU A 230 59.05 30.90 0.10
CA LEU A 230 59.28 32.29 -0.33
C LEU A 230 59.33 33.25 0.87
N GLU A 231 58.71 32.88 2.00
CA GLU A 231 58.82 33.57 3.28
C GLU A 231 60.26 33.51 3.82
N THR A 232 60.93 32.36 3.70
CA THR A 232 62.37 32.21 3.99
C THR A 232 63.21 33.06 3.04
N VAL A 233 62.93 33.04 1.73
CA VAL A 233 63.61 33.89 0.73
C VAL A 233 63.50 35.37 1.10
N SER A 234 62.29 35.85 1.45
CA SER A 234 62.05 37.22 1.90
C SER A 234 62.76 37.56 3.22
N SER A 235 62.81 36.62 4.17
CA SER A 235 63.49 36.79 5.46
C SER A 235 65.02 36.93 5.32
N GLU A 236 65.63 36.11 4.46
CA GLU A 236 67.08 36.17 4.18
C GLU A 236 67.45 37.46 3.42
N LEU A 237 66.66 37.86 2.42
CA LEU A 237 66.87 39.12 1.68
C LEU A 237 66.73 40.35 2.59
N ASN A 238 65.77 40.32 3.52
CA ASN A 238 65.64 41.33 4.57
C ASN A 238 66.87 41.40 5.48
N THR A 239 67.41 40.24 5.86
CA THR A 239 68.62 40.13 6.70
C THR A 239 69.84 40.69 5.98
N ALA A 240 70.00 40.38 4.69
CA ALA A 240 71.06 40.95 3.85
C ALA A 240 70.96 42.48 3.75
N GLY A 241 69.79 43.02 3.39
CA GLY A 241 69.57 44.47 3.29
C GLY A 241 69.79 45.21 4.62
N ALA A 242 69.33 44.64 5.74
CA ALA A 242 69.59 45.19 7.06
C ALA A 242 71.09 45.27 7.38
N LYS A 243 71.85 44.20 7.09
CA LYS A 243 73.29 44.13 7.34
C LYS A 243 74.11 45.07 6.45
N LEU A 244 73.68 45.29 5.21
CA LEU A 244 74.28 46.27 4.31
C LEU A 244 74.05 47.72 4.82
N ASN A 245 72.84 48.06 5.24
CA ASN A 245 72.52 49.38 5.83
C ASN A 245 73.27 49.65 7.15
N GLU A 246 73.39 48.63 8.01
CA GLU A 246 74.21 48.70 9.23
C GLU A 246 75.67 49.03 8.86
N THR A 247 76.21 48.33 7.85
CA THR A 247 77.58 48.54 7.36
C THR A 247 77.80 49.93 6.79
N VAL A 248 76.86 50.47 6.00
CA VAL A 248 76.91 51.87 5.51
C VAL A 248 76.97 52.86 6.67
N THR A 249 76.18 52.62 7.73
CA THR A 249 76.16 53.47 8.93
C THR A 249 77.49 53.42 9.69
N ILE A 250 78.09 52.23 9.80
CA ILE A 250 79.40 52.03 10.42
C ILE A 250 80.50 52.73 9.62
N ILE A 251 80.53 52.60 8.28
CA ILE A 251 81.55 53.24 7.44
C ILE A 251 81.40 54.77 7.45
N ASN A 252 80.18 55.31 7.43
CA ASN A 252 79.96 56.75 7.59
C ASN A 252 80.43 57.27 8.96
N SER A 253 80.37 56.45 10.01
CA SER A 253 80.96 56.78 11.32
C SER A 253 82.50 56.73 11.28
N LEU A 254 83.07 55.71 10.64
CA LEU A 254 84.51 55.50 10.43
C LEU A 254 85.18 56.66 9.68
N LYS A 255 84.46 57.34 8.77
CA LYS A 255 84.95 58.54 8.05
C LYS A 255 85.42 59.67 8.98
N THR A 256 85.02 59.69 10.26
CA THR A 256 85.49 60.67 11.24
C THR A 256 86.85 60.33 11.87
N PHE A 257 87.32 59.08 11.75
CA PHE A 257 88.56 58.59 12.35
C PHE A 257 89.72 58.39 11.34
N ILE A 258 89.41 58.26 10.05
CA ILE A 258 90.38 58.03 8.97
C ILE A 258 90.92 59.34 8.36
N PRO A 259 92.16 59.33 7.82
CA PRO A 259 92.72 60.39 6.96
C PRO A 259 91.81 60.81 5.79
N ASP A 260 91.95 62.06 5.34
CA ASP A 260 91.17 62.62 4.23
C ASP A 260 91.37 61.87 2.90
N ASP A 261 92.58 61.36 2.63
CA ASP A 261 92.92 60.59 1.42
C ASP A 261 92.37 59.14 1.41
N LEU A 262 91.60 58.77 2.44
CA LEU A 262 90.79 57.55 2.49
C LEU A 262 89.28 57.82 2.42
N LYS A 263 88.82 59.07 2.50
CA LYS A 263 87.39 59.37 2.54
C LYS A 263 86.68 59.03 1.23
N THR A 264 87.30 59.34 0.09
CA THR A 264 86.78 58.97 -1.24
C THR A 264 86.57 57.46 -1.38
N LEU A 265 87.53 56.64 -0.93
CA LEU A 265 87.40 55.18 -0.93
C LEU A 265 86.24 54.71 -0.01
N ALA A 266 86.04 55.37 1.13
CA ALA A 266 84.92 55.11 2.01
C ALA A 266 83.57 55.65 1.48
N ASP A 267 83.57 56.62 0.55
CA ASP A 267 82.39 57.06 -0.19
C ASP A 267 82.04 56.08 -1.32
N GLU A 268 83.04 55.60 -2.07
CA GLU A 268 82.89 54.58 -3.12
C GLU A 268 82.33 53.26 -2.57
N ILE A 269 82.88 52.75 -1.46
CA ILE A 269 82.36 51.55 -0.80
C ILE A 269 80.96 51.78 -0.21
N VAL A 270 80.65 52.97 0.32
CA VAL A 270 79.28 53.29 0.75
C VAL A 270 78.31 53.28 -0.43
N ALA A 271 78.69 53.78 -1.60
CA ALA A 271 77.87 53.70 -2.80
C ALA A 271 77.63 52.25 -3.26
N GLN A 272 78.67 51.40 -3.30
CA GLN A 272 78.55 49.97 -3.61
C GLN A 272 77.58 49.25 -2.64
N LEU A 273 77.73 49.48 -1.33
CA LEU A 273 76.88 48.87 -0.30
C LEU A 273 75.44 49.40 -0.32
N SER A 274 75.22 50.68 -0.67
CA SER A 274 73.88 51.25 -0.82
C SER A 274 73.15 50.72 -2.05
N ASP A 275 73.83 50.53 -3.18
CA ASP A 275 73.27 49.87 -4.38
C ASP A 275 72.88 48.41 -4.09
N ALA A 276 73.78 47.65 -3.43
CA ALA A 276 73.46 46.30 -2.98
C ALA A 276 72.27 46.30 -1.99
N SER A 277 72.23 47.22 -1.02
CA SER A 277 71.11 47.31 -0.07
C SER A 277 69.77 47.61 -0.77
N ALA A 278 69.77 48.48 -1.77
CA ALA A 278 68.59 48.78 -2.58
C ALA A 278 68.12 47.52 -3.34
N LYS A 279 69.04 46.80 -4.00
CA LYS A 279 68.72 45.55 -4.72
C LYS A 279 68.21 44.44 -3.79
N ALA A 280 68.77 44.30 -2.58
CA ALA A 280 68.24 43.38 -1.57
C ALA A 280 66.79 43.75 -1.19
N SER A 281 66.47 45.05 -1.09
CA SER A 281 65.11 45.51 -0.83
C SER A 281 64.16 45.27 -2.01
N THR A 282 64.60 45.44 -3.26
CA THR A 282 63.80 45.12 -4.47
C THR A 282 63.53 43.62 -4.55
N ALA A 283 64.54 42.78 -4.32
CA ALA A 283 64.40 41.34 -4.31
C ALA A 283 63.46 40.85 -3.20
N LYS A 284 63.53 41.46 -2.01
CA LYS A 284 62.54 41.20 -0.93
C LYS A 284 61.12 41.56 -1.37
N ALA A 285 60.93 42.73 -1.99
CA ALA A 285 59.61 43.16 -2.47
C ALA A 285 59.06 42.24 -3.58
N ALA A 286 59.92 41.69 -4.45
CA ALA A 286 59.53 40.66 -5.41
C ALA A 286 59.10 39.37 -4.71
N ALA A 287 59.82 38.93 -3.66
CA ALA A 287 59.45 37.75 -2.87
C ALA A 287 58.11 37.94 -2.13
N ASP A 288 57.88 39.11 -1.51
CA ASP A 288 56.61 39.47 -0.87
C ASP A 288 55.44 39.48 -1.89
N GLY A 289 55.69 39.99 -3.11
CA GLY A 289 54.75 39.94 -4.22
C GLY A 289 54.43 38.51 -4.68
N ALA A 290 55.44 37.64 -4.75
CA ALA A 290 55.27 36.24 -5.12
C ALA A 290 54.51 35.42 -4.05
N ILE A 291 54.76 35.65 -2.75
CA ILE A 291 53.95 35.08 -1.66
C ILE A 291 52.47 35.48 -1.84
N THR A 292 52.22 36.75 -2.12
CA THR A 292 50.87 37.27 -2.34
C THR A 292 50.20 36.62 -3.55
N ALA A 293 50.92 36.48 -4.67
CA ALA A 293 50.41 35.84 -5.88
C ALA A 293 50.12 34.33 -5.69
N VAL A 294 50.99 33.61 -4.98
CA VAL A 294 50.76 32.19 -4.61
C VAL A 294 49.49 32.03 -3.77
N ASN A 295 49.24 32.92 -2.82
CA ASN A 295 48.02 32.85 -2.01
C ASN A 295 46.76 33.11 -2.84
N VAL A 296 46.76 34.16 -3.68
CA VAL A 296 45.63 34.46 -4.59
C VAL A 296 45.39 33.34 -5.61
N SER A 297 46.45 32.71 -6.13
CA SER A 297 46.37 31.55 -7.02
C SER A 297 45.70 30.35 -6.35
N ASN A 298 46.10 30.02 -5.12
CA ASN A 298 45.48 28.95 -4.34
C ASN A 298 44.01 29.25 -4.00
N GLU A 299 43.68 30.46 -3.56
CA GLU A 299 42.29 30.88 -3.27
C GLU A 299 41.40 30.80 -4.53
N ALA A 300 41.87 31.35 -5.65
CA ALA A 300 41.14 31.32 -6.91
C ALA A 300 40.94 29.88 -7.43
N LYS A 301 41.94 29.01 -7.29
CA LYS A 301 41.84 27.58 -7.61
C LYS A 301 40.77 26.88 -6.77
N VAL A 302 40.75 27.09 -5.44
CA VAL A 302 39.74 26.49 -4.56
C VAL A 302 38.33 26.98 -4.93
N ALA A 303 38.18 28.27 -5.26
CA ALA A 303 36.90 28.82 -5.74
C ALA A 303 36.46 28.22 -7.10
N ALA A 304 37.40 27.89 -7.99
CA ALA A 304 37.12 27.21 -9.25
C ALA A 304 36.66 25.76 -9.03
N GLU A 305 37.38 24.99 -8.21
CA GLU A 305 37.05 23.60 -7.87
C GLU A 305 35.66 23.50 -7.20
N GLN A 306 35.35 24.41 -6.26
CA GLN A 306 34.03 24.47 -5.60
C GLN A 306 32.90 24.82 -6.56
N ALA A 307 33.08 25.82 -7.44
CA ALA A 307 32.06 26.20 -8.41
C ALA A 307 31.79 25.09 -9.45
N GLN A 308 32.85 24.42 -9.92
CA GLN A 308 32.73 23.28 -10.82
C GLN A 308 32.02 22.10 -10.16
N GLN A 309 32.34 21.81 -8.88
CA GLN A 309 31.63 20.76 -8.13
C GLN A 309 30.15 21.09 -7.93
N ALA A 310 29.80 22.34 -7.63
CA ALA A 310 28.41 22.77 -7.49
C ALA A 310 27.64 22.64 -8.82
N ALA A 311 28.24 23.02 -9.95
CA ALA A 311 27.65 22.87 -11.28
C ALA A 311 27.40 21.39 -11.62
N GLN A 312 28.35 20.51 -11.32
CA GLN A 312 28.23 19.07 -11.56
C GLN A 312 27.12 18.44 -10.70
N LEU A 313 27.10 18.69 -9.39
CA LEU A 313 26.09 18.17 -8.48
C LEU A 313 24.67 18.60 -8.89
N LEU A 314 24.50 19.87 -9.29
CA LEU A 314 23.22 20.40 -9.75
C LEU A 314 22.80 19.78 -11.09
N GLY A 315 23.73 19.57 -12.03
CA GLY A 315 23.48 18.87 -13.29
C GLY A 315 23.06 17.40 -13.10
N ASP A 316 23.72 16.69 -12.19
CA ASP A 316 23.40 15.30 -11.85
C ASP A 316 22.04 15.17 -11.14
N ALA A 317 21.71 16.12 -10.25
CA ALA A 317 20.41 16.17 -9.58
C ALA A 317 19.26 16.46 -10.57
N LEU A 318 19.45 17.43 -11.47
CA LEU A 318 18.50 17.73 -12.56
C LEU A 318 18.32 16.55 -13.53
N THR A 319 19.39 15.81 -13.83
CA THR A 319 19.33 14.62 -14.69
C THR A 319 18.51 13.50 -14.05
N LYS A 320 18.67 13.26 -12.74
CA LYS A 320 17.85 12.31 -11.98
C LYS A 320 16.39 12.75 -11.90
N LEU A 321 16.14 14.05 -11.64
CA LEU A 321 14.80 14.62 -11.60
C LEU A 321 14.06 14.45 -12.94
N ALA A 322 14.75 14.67 -14.06
CA ALA A 322 14.20 14.49 -15.41
C ALA A 322 13.88 13.02 -15.77
N ALA A 323 14.46 12.03 -15.08
CA ALA A 323 14.17 10.62 -15.30
C ALA A 323 12.89 10.13 -14.59
N ILE A 324 12.47 10.78 -13.50
CA ILE A 324 11.34 10.34 -12.66
C ILE A 324 10.02 10.17 -13.44
N PRO A 325 9.63 11.03 -14.41
CA PRO A 325 8.44 10.80 -15.24
C PRO A 325 8.50 9.51 -16.06
N GLY A 326 9.70 9.09 -16.50
CA GLY A 326 9.89 7.81 -17.19
C GLY A 326 9.73 6.62 -16.25
N ILE A 327 10.29 6.71 -15.04
CA ILE A 327 10.15 5.71 -13.97
C ILE A 327 8.67 5.54 -13.58
N ILE A 328 7.91 6.63 -13.46
CA ILE A 328 6.46 6.59 -13.21
C ILE A 328 5.72 5.85 -14.34
N GLY A 329 6.10 6.06 -15.61
CA GLY A 329 5.56 5.32 -16.74
C GLY A 329 5.90 3.82 -16.69
N GLU A 330 7.11 3.47 -16.25
CA GLU A 330 7.54 2.09 -16.04
C GLU A 330 6.74 1.41 -14.90
N VAL A 331 6.50 2.09 -13.78
CA VAL A 331 5.63 1.60 -12.69
C VAL A 331 4.21 1.29 -13.20
N GLY A 332 3.63 2.16 -14.04
CA GLY A 332 2.32 1.90 -14.65
C GLY A 332 2.33 0.69 -15.59
N SER A 333 3.38 0.54 -16.39
CA SER A 333 3.59 -0.63 -17.27
C SER A 333 3.76 -1.93 -16.47
N ASN A 334 4.53 -1.90 -15.39
CA ASN A 334 4.74 -3.05 -14.51
C ASN A 334 3.45 -3.40 -13.75
N THR A 335 2.67 -2.41 -13.30
CA THR A 335 1.34 -2.63 -12.72
C THR A 335 0.40 -3.32 -13.71
N ALA A 336 0.37 -2.87 -14.97
CA ALA A 336 -0.42 -3.52 -16.02
C ALA A 336 0.01 -4.97 -16.29
N GLN A 337 1.32 -5.24 -16.32
CA GLN A 337 1.86 -6.58 -16.49
C GLN A 337 1.58 -7.49 -15.29
N ILE A 338 1.68 -6.98 -14.06
CA ILE A 338 1.32 -7.70 -12.82
C ILE A 338 -0.14 -8.13 -12.87
N LEU A 339 -1.06 -7.20 -13.17
CA LEU A 339 -2.49 -7.49 -13.26
C LEU A 339 -2.82 -8.48 -14.38
N GLY A 340 -2.18 -8.35 -15.55
CA GLY A 340 -2.33 -9.31 -16.65
C GLY A 340 -1.81 -10.70 -16.32
N ALA A 341 -0.66 -10.81 -15.66
CA ALA A 341 -0.10 -12.08 -15.20
C ALA A 341 -1.02 -12.76 -14.19
N ILE A 342 -1.49 -12.04 -13.16
CA ILE A 342 -2.45 -12.56 -12.18
C ILE A 342 -3.73 -13.05 -12.89
N ARG A 343 -4.31 -12.24 -13.79
CA ARG A 343 -5.53 -12.62 -14.54
C ARG A 343 -5.35 -13.81 -15.48
N SER A 344 -4.12 -14.10 -15.92
CA SER A 344 -3.81 -15.29 -16.73
C SER A 344 -3.80 -16.60 -15.92
N VAL A 345 -3.59 -16.51 -14.61
CA VAL A 345 -3.56 -17.65 -13.68
C VAL A 345 -4.89 -17.78 -12.91
N ASN A 346 -5.49 -16.65 -12.53
CA ASN A 346 -6.72 -16.56 -11.75
C ASN A 346 -7.66 -15.47 -12.32
N PRO A 347 -8.67 -15.86 -13.11
CA PRO A 347 -9.58 -14.91 -13.75
C PRO A 347 -10.67 -14.36 -12.81
N THR A 348 -10.83 -14.91 -11.60
CA THR A 348 -11.98 -14.68 -10.71
C THR A 348 -11.67 -13.85 -9.46
N SER A 349 -10.42 -13.82 -9.00
CA SER A 349 -9.99 -13.14 -7.77
C SER A 349 -10.37 -11.66 -7.71
N LYS A 350 -10.65 -11.14 -6.52
CA LYS A 350 -10.82 -9.71 -6.27
C LYS A 350 -9.44 -9.08 -6.04
N ILE A 351 -8.99 -8.26 -6.99
CA ILE A 351 -7.69 -7.59 -6.92
C ILE A 351 -7.88 -6.14 -6.48
N TYR A 352 -7.11 -5.70 -5.49
CA TYR A 352 -7.13 -4.36 -4.91
C TYR A 352 -5.74 -3.74 -4.98
N VAL A 353 -5.58 -2.66 -5.75
CA VAL A 353 -4.28 -2.00 -5.97
C VAL A 353 -4.28 -0.66 -5.25
N MET A 354 -3.38 -0.50 -4.28
CA MET A 354 -3.27 0.72 -3.49
C MET A 354 -2.55 1.82 -4.26
N GLY A 355 -3.03 3.06 -4.12
CA GLY A 355 -2.19 4.23 -4.36
C GLY A 355 -1.21 4.47 -3.21
N TYR A 356 -0.42 5.52 -3.32
CA TYR A 356 0.44 6.02 -2.23
C TYR A 356 -0.08 7.35 -1.66
N TYR A 357 0.45 7.69 -0.49
CA TYR A 357 0.34 8.98 0.19
C TYR A 357 1.63 9.80 0.00
N ASN A 358 1.62 11.07 0.39
CA ASN A 358 2.85 11.88 0.43
C ASN A 358 3.76 11.38 1.56
N ALA A 359 4.78 10.59 1.21
CA ALA A 359 5.77 10.06 2.15
C ALA A 359 6.78 11.11 2.65
N LEU A 360 6.75 12.34 2.11
CA LEU A 360 7.68 13.43 2.42
C LEU A 360 6.94 14.73 2.83
N PRO A 361 6.02 14.70 3.81
CA PRO A 361 5.15 15.83 4.16
C PRO A 361 5.87 16.93 4.96
N TYR A 362 7.12 16.69 5.36
CA TYR A 362 7.94 17.61 6.16
C TYR A 362 8.95 18.43 5.32
N LEU A 363 8.98 18.24 3.99
CA LEU A 363 9.71 19.13 3.09
C LEU A 363 9.06 20.54 3.08
N PRO A 364 9.80 21.62 2.74
CA PRO A 364 9.23 22.95 2.62
C PRO A 364 8.02 22.98 1.69
N ALA A 365 7.00 23.78 1.99
CA ALA A 365 5.73 23.76 1.25
C ALA A 365 5.90 23.98 -0.27
N GLU A 366 6.75 24.93 -0.66
CA GLU A 366 7.15 25.18 -2.05
C GLU A 366 7.71 23.92 -2.73
N VAL A 367 8.62 23.22 -2.06
CA VAL A 367 9.20 21.94 -2.53
C VAL A 367 8.12 20.86 -2.70
N GLN A 368 7.10 20.84 -1.85
CA GLN A 368 5.97 19.91 -2.01
C GLN A 368 5.11 20.25 -3.24
N GLU A 369 4.80 21.53 -3.49
CA GLU A 369 4.02 21.93 -4.67
C GLU A 369 4.75 21.68 -5.99
N ILE A 370 6.06 22.01 -6.07
CA ILE A 370 6.82 21.88 -7.33
C ILE A 370 7.30 20.45 -7.61
N MET A 371 7.47 19.60 -6.59
CA MET A 371 8.13 18.29 -6.72
C MET A 371 7.26 17.13 -6.24
N THR A 372 6.99 17.01 -4.94
CA THR A 372 6.42 15.74 -4.41
C THR A 372 4.93 15.55 -4.72
N LYS A 373 4.11 16.62 -4.73
CA LYS A 373 2.70 16.52 -5.11
C LYS A 373 2.49 16.14 -6.58
N PRO A 374 3.17 16.77 -7.58
CA PRO A 374 3.12 16.32 -8.97
C PRO A 374 3.58 14.87 -9.15
N MET A 375 4.67 14.45 -8.48
CA MET A 375 5.14 13.06 -8.51
C MET A 375 4.11 12.09 -7.95
N LEU A 376 3.51 12.39 -6.80
CA LEU A 376 2.48 11.56 -6.16
C LEU A 376 1.22 11.44 -7.03
N PHE A 377 0.75 12.54 -7.61
CA PHE A 377 -0.39 12.55 -8.52
C PHE A 377 -0.12 11.69 -9.76
N ASN A 378 1.05 11.83 -10.38
CA ASN A 378 1.44 11.06 -11.56
C ASN A 378 1.63 9.57 -11.25
N LEU A 379 2.24 9.23 -10.11
CA LEU A 379 2.37 7.85 -9.60
C LEU A 379 0.99 7.20 -9.40
N ASN A 380 0.08 7.86 -8.68
CA ASN A 380 -1.27 7.35 -8.44
C ASN A 380 -2.08 7.24 -9.74
N THR A 381 -1.85 8.12 -10.71
CA THR A 381 -2.44 8.03 -12.05
C THR A 381 -1.89 6.82 -12.82
N ALA A 382 -0.58 6.57 -12.79
CA ALA A 382 0.05 5.43 -13.46
C ALA A 382 -0.36 4.08 -12.87
N ILE A 383 -0.51 3.99 -11.55
CA ILE A 383 -0.99 2.78 -10.85
C ILE A 383 -2.47 2.53 -11.12
N SER A 384 -3.31 3.57 -11.03
CA SER A 384 -4.78 3.43 -11.16
C SER A 384 -5.24 3.11 -12.58
N MET A 385 -4.61 3.69 -13.61
CA MET A 385 -5.02 3.53 -15.02
C MET A 385 -5.25 2.06 -15.46
N PRO A 386 -4.30 1.11 -15.27
CA PRO A 386 -4.49 -0.28 -15.69
C PRO A 386 -5.51 -1.08 -14.85
N THR A 387 -5.89 -0.63 -13.65
CA THR A 387 -6.79 -1.40 -12.76
C THR A 387 -8.13 -1.72 -13.44
N SER A 388 -8.71 -0.72 -14.11
CA SER A 388 -9.96 -0.83 -14.86
C SER A 388 -9.91 -1.86 -15.99
N GLN A 389 -8.78 -1.97 -16.70
CA GLN A 389 -8.60 -2.89 -17.82
C GLN A 389 -8.62 -4.36 -17.39
N PHE A 390 -8.19 -4.65 -16.16
CA PHE A 390 -8.07 -6.02 -15.63
C PHE A 390 -9.15 -6.37 -14.59
N GLY A 391 -10.17 -5.53 -14.41
CA GLY A 391 -11.20 -5.75 -13.39
C GLY A 391 -10.60 -5.82 -11.97
N ALA A 392 -9.71 -4.87 -11.68
CA ALA A 392 -9.14 -4.64 -10.36
C ALA A 392 -9.64 -3.29 -9.81
N THR A 393 -9.70 -3.17 -8.49
CA THR A 393 -10.15 -1.96 -7.79
C THR A 393 -8.95 -1.13 -7.36
N PHE A 394 -8.88 0.13 -7.77
CA PHE A 394 -7.92 1.08 -7.21
C PHE A 394 -8.36 1.57 -5.83
N VAL A 395 -7.46 1.57 -4.85
CA VAL A 395 -7.70 2.00 -3.46
C VAL A 395 -6.93 3.31 -3.20
N PRO A 396 -7.59 4.48 -3.27
CA PRO A 396 -6.93 5.77 -3.07
C PRO A 396 -6.71 6.06 -1.59
N VAL A 397 -5.44 6.30 -1.19
CA VAL A 397 -5.08 6.57 0.22
C VAL A 397 -4.47 7.96 0.46
N ALA A 398 -4.16 8.73 -0.58
CA ALA A 398 -3.47 10.02 -0.45
C ALA A 398 -4.19 11.02 0.46
N GLN A 399 -5.49 11.22 0.23
CA GLN A 399 -6.34 12.15 0.98
C GLN A 399 -6.56 11.73 2.44
N LEU A 400 -6.33 10.46 2.80
CA LEU A 400 -6.43 10.00 4.19
C LEU A 400 -5.28 10.57 5.04
N PHE A 401 -4.09 10.70 4.45
CA PHE A 401 -2.89 11.22 5.11
C PHE A 401 -2.81 12.74 5.12
N GLU A 402 -3.49 13.43 4.21
CA GLU A 402 -3.56 14.90 4.18
C GLU A 402 -4.13 15.45 5.50
N GLY A 403 -3.40 16.36 6.13
CA GLY A 403 -3.71 16.88 7.48
C GLY A 403 -3.32 15.96 8.64
N ASN A 404 -3.26 14.64 8.44
CA ASN A 404 -3.07 13.62 9.49
C ASN A 404 -1.62 13.15 9.67
N TYR A 405 -0.65 13.75 8.97
CA TYR A 405 0.75 13.31 8.93
C TYR A 405 1.42 13.15 10.31
N GLN A 406 1.11 13.98 11.31
CA GLN A 406 1.67 13.82 12.67
C GLN A 406 1.24 12.51 13.35
N THR A 407 0.05 12.00 13.01
CA THR A 407 -0.48 10.74 13.55
C THR A 407 0.01 9.55 12.74
N TYR A 408 0.03 9.67 11.40
CA TYR A 408 0.29 8.54 10.50
C TYR A 408 1.75 8.39 10.04
N LEU A 409 2.55 9.47 10.03
CA LEU A 409 3.98 9.50 9.72
C LEU A 409 4.78 10.31 10.77
N PRO A 410 4.72 9.97 12.07
CA PRO A 410 5.28 10.78 13.15
C PRO A 410 6.81 10.98 13.08
N ASN A 411 7.53 10.12 12.37
CA ASN A 411 8.98 10.17 12.24
C ASN A 411 9.39 10.90 10.95
N GLN A 412 9.85 12.15 11.07
CA GLN A 412 10.22 12.99 9.92
C GLN A 412 11.39 12.42 9.07
N ALA A 413 12.17 11.49 9.62
CA ALA A 413 13.26 10.81 8.94
C ALA A 413 12.87 9.43 8.36
N ASN A 414 11.59 9.03 8.43
CA ASN A 414 11.12 7.75 7.93
C ASN A 414 9.81 7.87 7.13
N ILE A 415 9.74 7.14 6.02
CA ILE A 415 8.59 7.09 5.10
C ILE A 415 7.50 6.11 5.55
N HIS A 416 7.81 5.23 6.51
CA HIS A 416 6.93 4.15 6.97
C HIS A 416 5.84 4.62 7.94
N PRO A 417 4.61 4.08 7.87
CA PRO A 417 3.51 4.47 8.76
C PRO A 417 3.71 4.11 10.23
N SER A 418 3.03 4.86 11.10
CA SER A 418 2.71 4.39 12.47
C SER A 418 1.65 3.28 12.44
N ALA A 419 1.34 2.68 13.59
CA ALA A 419 0.22 1.74 13.72
C ALA A 419 -1.12 2.38 13.27
N ALA A 420 -1.41 3.60 13.71
CA ALA A 420 -2.60 4.36 13.29
C ALA A 420 -2.59 4.69 11.77
N GLY A 421 -1.41 4.86 11.17
CA GLY A 421 -1.28 4.98 9.71
C GLY A 421 -1.64 3.67 9.00
N TYR A 422 -1.23 2.51 9.53
CA TYR A 422 -1.65 1.20 9.01
C TYR A 422 -3.14 0.92 9.23
N GLU A 423 -3.75 1.39 10.32
CA GLU A 423 -5.20 1.34 10.53
C GLU A 423 -5.95 2.12 9.44
N ALA A 424 -5.49 3.33 9.09
CA ALA A 424 -6.06 4.10 7.98
C ALA A 424 -5.93 3.41 6.61
N LEU A 425 -4.76 2.82 6.32
CA LEU A 425 -4.55 2.03 5.09
C LEU A 425 -5.44 0.77 5.07
N ALA A 426 -5.58 0.07 6.19
CA ALA A 426 -6.44 -1.10 6.33
C ALA A 426 -7.92 -0.73 6.13
N SER A 427 -8.40 0.36 6.75
CA SER A 427 -9.78 0.84 6.57
C SER A 427 -10.11 1.13 5.10
N ALA A 428 -9.16 1.67 4.33
CA ALA A 428 -9.34 1.91 2.89
C ALA A 428 -9.52 0.61 2.09
N PHE A 429 -8.71 -0.42 2.38
CA PHE A 429 -8.88 -1.74 1.79
C PHE A 429 -10.16 -2.44 2.23
N ILE A 430 -10.47 -2.43 3.54
CA ILE A 430 -11.67 -3.07 4.12
C ILE A 430 -12.94 -2.48 3.50
N GLY A 431 -13.01 -1.16 3.30
CA GLY A 431 -14.13 -0.50 2.61
C GLY A 431 -14.30 -0.93 1.14
N ALA A 432 -13.23 -1.37 0.48
CA ALA A 432 -13.27 -1.92 -0.89
C ALA A 432 -13.51 -3.45 -0.94
N ILE A 433 -13.11 -4.17 0.12
CA ILE A 433 -13.22 -5.63 0.25
C ILE A 433 -14.63 -6.05 0.70
N ASN A 434 -15.17 -5.43 1.76
CA ASN A 434 -16.45 -5.83 2.35
C ASN A 434 -17.65 -5.87 1.38
N PRO A 435 -17.76 -5.03 0.33
CA PRO A 435 -18.81 -5.15 -0.68
C PRO A 435 -18.75 -6.43 -1.53
N SER A 436 -17.62 -7.16 -1.53
CA SER A 436 -17.48 -8.51 -2.13
C SER A 436 -17.43 -9.64 -1.08
N PHE A 437 -17.17 -9.30 0.19
CA PHE A 437 -17.06 -10.22 1.32
C PHE A 437 -17.84 -9.65 2.53
N PRO A 438 -19.18 -9.63 2.46
CA PRO A 438 -20.03 -9.06 3.52
C PRO A 438 -19.89 -9.86 4.82
N LYS A 439 -20.31 -9.30 5.97
CA LYS A 439 -20.42 -10.10 7.19
C LYS A 439 -21.36 -11.29 6.93
N ILE A 440 -20.92 -12.48 7.32
CA ILE A 440 -21.76 -13.66 7.43
C ILE A 440 -22.60 -13.50 8.69
N GLU A 441 -23.91 -13.43 8.51
CA GLU A 441 -24.86 -13.41 9.61
C GLU A 441 -24.90 -14.80 10.24
N ASP A 442 -24.75 -14.86 11.57
CA ASP A 442 -24.92 -16.07 12.34
C ASP A 442 -26.36 -16.57 12.15
N PRO A 443 -26.62 -17.88 11.94
CA PRO A 443 -27.99 -18.39 11.79
C PRO A 443 -28.80 -18.08 13.06
N ASP A 444 -30.04 -17.64 12.88
CA ASP A 444 -30.90 -17.19 13.97
C ASP A 444 -31.13 -18.32 14.99
N PRO A 445 -30.76 -18.13 16.28
CA PRO A 445 -30.88 -19.19 17.28
C PRO A 445 -32.32 -19.52 17.71
N GLU A 446 -33.35 -18.82 17.20
CA GLU A 446 -34.75 -19.10 17.55
C GLU A 446 -35.52 -20.00 16.57
N GLU A 447 -34.99 -20.36 15.39
CA GLU A 447 -35.58 -21.45 14.58
C GLU A 447 -35.06 -22.82 15.07
N PRO A 448 -35.93 -23.70 15.64
CA PRO A 448 -35.51 -25.04 16.03
C PRO A 448 -35.13 -25.84 14.78
N TYR A 449 -34.12 -26.70 14.88
CA TYR A 449 -33.67 -27.54 13.75
C TYR A 449 -34.76 -28.54 13.35
N VAL A 450 -35.60 -28.13 12.40
CA VAL A 450 -36.68 -28.97 11.85
C VAL A 450 -36.08 -30.01 10.92
N LYS A 451 -36.38 -31.28 11.19
CA LYS A 451 -35.82 -32.42 10.46
C LYS A 451 -36.86 -32.98 9.50
N ASP A 452 -36.68 -32.71 8.22
CA ASP A 452 -37.59 -33.14 7.15
C ASP A 452 -37.51 -34.66 6.89
N VAL A 453 -38.66 -35.33 6.75
CA VAL A 453 -38.77 -36.74 6.32
C VAL A 453 -39.73 -36.87 5.12
N GLU A 454 -39.29 -37.49 4.04
CA GLU A 454 -40.17 -37.85 2.91
C GLU A 454 -41.01 -39.09 3.25
N LEU A 455 -42.27 -39.12 2.80
CA LEU A 455 -43.14 -40.30 2.94
C LEU A 455 -42.50 -41.56 2.32
N GLY A 456 -42.48 -42.66 3.08
CA GLY A 456 -41.90 -43.94 2.69
C GLY A 456 -40.37 -44.03 2.80
N LYS A 457 -39.72 -43.13 3.56
CA LYS A 457 -38.30 -43.24 3.94
C LYS A 457 -38.13 -43.60 5.40
N GLU A 458 -37.14 -44.44 5.69
CA GLU A 458 -36.59 -44.62 7.03
C GLU A 458 -35.69 -43.42 7.36
N LEU A 459 -35.97 -42.73 8.47
CA LEU A 459 -35.16 -41.67 9.04
C LEU A 459 -34.66 -42.09 10.42
N MET A 460 -33.35 -42.05 10.66
CA MET A 460 -32.80 -42.18 12.01
C MET A 460 -33.09 -40.91 12.81
N VAL A 461 -33.71 -41.06 13.98
CA VAL A 461 -34.19 -39.97 14.83
C VAL A 461 -33.59 -40.02 16.24
N ASN A 462 -33.53 -38.86 16.89
CA ASN A 462 -33.00 -38.66 18.23
C ASN A 462 -34.05 -38.03 19.17
N SER A 463 -33.77 -38.00 20.46
CA SER A 463 -34.60 -37.33 21.46
C SER A 463 -34.68 -35.81 21.26
N ASP A 464 -35.79 -35.18 21.66
CA ASP A 464 -36.10 -33.75 21.50
C ASP A 464 -36.06 -33.20 20.04
N GLU A 465 -35.95 -34.06 19.01
CA GLU A 465 -36.03 -33.60 17.61
C GLU A 465 -37.47 -33.23 17.20
N LEU A 466 -37.60 -32.12 16.46
CA LEU A 466 -38.83 -31.72 15.79
C LEU A 466 -38.81 -32.21 14.34
N ILE A 467 -39.62 -33.21 14.02
CA ILE A 467 -39.71 -33.83 12.70
C ILE A 467 -40.84 -33.19 11.89
N ARG A 468 -40.61 -32.91 10.60
CA ARG A 468 -41.64 -32.44 9.66
C ARG A 468 -41.84 -33.45 8.53
N ILE A 469 -43.10 -33.76 8.22
CA ILE A 469 -43.43 -34.73 7.16
C ILE A 469 -43.52 -34.02 5.81
N ILE A 470 -42.54 -34.21 4.93
CA ILE A 470 -42.55 -33.62 3.58
C ILE A 470 -43.62 -34.32 2.72
N GLY A 471 -44.59 -33.52 2.28
CA GLY A 471 -45.75 -33.97 1.51
C GLY A 471 -47.06 -34.01 2.29
N ALA A 472 -47.04 -33.68 3.60
CA ALA A 472 -48.20 -33.54 4.47
C ALA A 472 -48.05 -32.27 5.34
N ASP A 473 -49.13 -31.74 5.91
CA ASP A 473 -49.03 -30.62 6.87
C ASP A 473 -48.94 -31.14 8.31
N VAL A 474 -47.86 -31.87 8.60
CA VAL A 474 -47.71 -32.61 9.86
C VAL A 474 -46.32 -32.43 10.47
N THR A 475 -46.31 -32.15 11.77
CA THR A 475 -45.12 -31.97 12.61
C THR A 475 -45.20 -32.90 13.83
N LEU A 476 -44.06 -33.46 14.23
CA LEU A 476 -43.97 -34.43 15.30
C LEU A 476 -42.76 -34.12 16.19
N LEU A 477 -43.01 -33.75 17.45
CA LEU A 477 -41.96 -33.59 18.47
C LEU A 477 -41.70 -34.92 19.18
N LEU A 478 -40.44 -35.34 19.22
CA LEU A 478 -40.01 -36.58 19.86
C LEU A 478 -39.64 -36.37 21.34
N PRO A 479 -39.88 -37.37 22.21
CA PRO A 479 -39.57 -37.28 23.65
C PRO A 479 -38.09 -37.10 23.95
N ASN A 480 -37.78 -36.53 25.10
CA ASN A 480 -36.42 -36.28 25.59
C ASN A 480 -35.65 -37.54 26.02
N ASP A 481 -36.31 -38.71 26.10
CA ASP A 481 -35.72 -40.00 26.48
C ASP A 481 -35.79 -41.07 25.37
N LEU A 482 -36.04 -40.65 24.12
CA LEU A 482 -36.09 -41.55 22.96
C LEU A 482 -34.76 -42.35 22.81
N PRO A 483 -34.80 -43.69 22.64
CA PRO A 483 -33.58 -44.49 22.51
C PRO A 483 -32.73 -44.12 21.29
N GLU A 484 -31.41 -43.95 21.48
CA GLU A 484 -30.46 -43.68 20.40
C GLU A 484 -30.51 -44.77 19.31
N GLY A 485 -30.52 -44.35 18.05
CA GLY A 485 -30.59 -45.27 16.89
C GLY A 485 -31.99 -45.75 16.52
N THR A 486 -33.04 -45.19 17.13
CA THR A 486 -34.44 -45.38 16.70
C THR A 486 -34.63 -44.91 15.26
N LEU A 487 -35.37 -45.69 14.45
CA LEU A 487 -35.78 -45.30 13.10
C LEU A 487 -37.27 -44.96 13.06
N LEU A 488 -37.62 -43.87 12.41
CA LEU A 488 -38.98 -43.47 12.08
C LEU A 488 -39.24 -43.69 10.58
N THR A 489 -40.36 -44.30 10.24
CA THR A 489 -40.92 -44.32 8.88
C THR A 489 -42.33 -43.76 8.92
N VAL A 490 -42.65 -42.82 8.02
CA VAL A 490 -44.00 -42.26 7.90
C VAL A 490 -44.55 -42.57 6.52
N THR A 491 -45.80 -43.03 6.47
CA THR A 491 -46.48 -43.53 5.26
C THR A 491 -47.91 -43.00 5.22
N LEU A 492 -48.58 -43.08 4.07
CA LEU A 492 -50.02 -42.80 3.99
C LEU A 492 -50.81 -43.92 4.68
N THR A 493 -51.87 -43.57 5.41
CA THR A 493 -52.82 -44.53 6.00
C THR A 493 -53.43 -45.42 4.92
N SER A 494 -53.59 -46.72 5.21
CA SER A 494 -54.08 -47.70 4.23
C SER A 494 -55.54 -47.48 3.81
N GLU A 495 -55.87 -47.81 2.55
CA GLU A 495 -57.25 -47.71 2.03
C GLU A 495 -58.27 -48.52 2.86
N ASP A 496 -57.87 -49.65 3.44
CA ASP A 496 -58.71 -50.46 4.33
C ASP A 496 -59.05 -49.71 5.64
N ALA A 497 -58.06 -49.07 6.27
CA ALA A 497 -58.30 -48.24 7.46
C ALA A 497 -59.15 -46.99 7.12
N LEU A 498 -58.88 -46.32 6.00
CA LEU A 498 -59.70 -45.19 5.53
C LEU A 498 -61.15 -45.60 5.22
N SER A 499 -61.37 -46.79 4.66
CA SER A 499 -62.72 -47.30 4.35
C SER A 499 -63.61 -47.50 5.58
N LYS A 500 -63.01 -47.58 6.77
CA LYS A 500 -63.68 -47.78 8.07
C LYS A 500 -64.00 -46.47 8.80
N ALA A 501 -63.71 -45.32 8.18
CA ALA A 501 -64.11 -44.01 8.67
C ALA A 501 -65.62 -43.72 8.41
N GLU A 502 -66.50 -44.69 8.70
CA GLU A 502 -67.94 -44.56 8.44
C GLU A 502 -68.56 -43.40 9.25
N GLY A 503 -69.15 -42.42 8.55
CA GLY A 503 -69.72 -41.22 9.16
C GLY A 503 -68.71 -40.10 9.45
N LEU A 504 -67.45 -40.25 9.04
CA LEU A 504 -66.43 -39.20 9.10
C LEU A 504 -66.12 -38.67 7.68
N LYS A 505 -65.73 -37.40 7.59
CA LYS A 505 -65.13 -36.80 6.39
C LYS A 505 -63.70 -36.35 6.73
N ALA A 506 -62.76 -36.64 5.84
CA ALA A 506 -61.39 -36.13 5.94
C ALA A 506 -61.33 -34.61 5.67
N PHE A 507 -60.48 -33.94 6.44
CA PHE A 507 -60.23 -32.49 6.41
C PHE A 507 -58.75 -32.18 6.66
N GLY A 508 -57.87 -33.05 6.18
CA GLY A 508 -56.42 -33.01 6.36
C GLY A 508 -55.80 -34.38 6.08
N ASP A 509 -54.50 -34.52 6.35
CA ASP A 509 -53.77 -35.76 6.07
C ASP A 509 -54.17 -36.94 6.97
N ALA A 510 -53.94 -38.15 6.48
CA ALA A 510 -54.04 -39.40 7.22
C ALA A 510 -52.77 -40.24 7.01
N LEU A 511 -51.99 -40.41 8.08
CA LEU A 511 -50.65 -40.99 8.07
C LEU A 511 -50.51 -42.16 9.05
N ASN A 512 -49.73 -43.15 8.63
CA ASN A 512 -49.23 -44.24 9.47
C ASN A 512 -47.77 -43.97 9.87
N PHE A 513 -47.50 -44.03 11.18
CA PHE A 513 -46.18 -43.81 11.78
C PHE A 513 -45.65 -45.13 12.32
N GLU A 514 -44.47 -45.55 11.86
CA GLU A 514 -43.81 -46.78 12.31
C GLU A 514 -42.46 -46.43 12.95
N PHE A 515 -42.28 -46.84 14.21
CA PHE A 515 -41.04 -46.66 14.97
C PHE A 515 -40.35 -48.02 15.17
N GLN A 516 -39.11 -48.13 14.70
CA GLN A 516 -38.25 -49.30 14.94
C GLN A 516 -37.23 -48.96 16.04
N TYR A 517 -37.43 -49.50 17.24
CA TYR A 517 -36.53 -49.31 18.39
C TYR A 517 -35.34 -50.29 18.39
N PRO A 518 -34.17 -49.91 18.94
CA PRO A 518 -33.00 -50.78 19.04
C PRO A 518 -33.22 -52.00 19.95
N GLU A 519 -32.34 -53.02 19.81
CA GLU A 519 -32.44 -54.26 20.59
C GLU A 519 -32.30 -53.98 22.10
N GLY A 520 -33.34 -54.37 22.86
CA GLY A 520 -33.48 -54.08 24.28
C GLY A 520 -34.59 -53.08 24.63
N PHE A 521 -35.06 -52.28 23.65
CA PHE A 521 -36.03 -51.18 23.87
C PHE A 521 -37.40 -51.45 23.23
N LYS A 522 -37.82 -52.72 23.12
CA LYS A 522 -39.08 -53.10 22.45
C LYS A 522 -40.34 -52.68 23.22
N ASP A 523 -40.22 -52.50 24.53
CA ASP A 523 -41.30 -52.13 25.45
C ASP A 523 -41.13 -50.66 25.93
N TYR A 524 -40.70 -49.76 25.03
CA TYR A 524 -40.50 -48.34 25.34
C TYR A 524 -41.83 -47.58 25.42
N GLU A 525 -42.09 -46.93 26.56
CA GLU A 525 -43.27 -46.08 26.80
C GLU A 525 -42.84 -44.60 26.85
N GLY A 526 -42.92 -43.89 25.72
CA GLY A 526 -42.62 -42.45 25.62
C GLY A 526 -43.84 -41.61 25.22
N THR A 527 -43.85 -40.32 25.58
CA THR A 527 -44.88 -39.36 25.18
C THR A 527 -44.40 -38.48 24.03
N PHE A 528 -45.14 -38.46 22.92
CA PHE A 528 -44.82 -37.70 21.71
C PHE A 528 -45.89 -36.65 21.45
N THR A 529 -45.52 -35.48 20.91
CA THR A 529 -46.51 -34.46 20.53
C THR A 529 -46.68 -34.45 19.01
N LEU A 530 -47.85 -34.91 18.56
CA LEU A 530 -48.23 -34.92 17.15
C LEU A 530 -49.12 -33.69 16.86
N MET A 531 -48.69 -32.88 15.88
CA MET A 531 -49.43 -31.72 15.40
C MET A 531 -49.77 -31.89 13.92
N MET A 532 -51.06 -31.83 13.58
CA MET A 532 -51.57 -32.01 12.22
C MET A 532 -52.38 -30.78 11.78
N GLY A 533 -52.11 -30.29 10.58
CA GLY A 533 -52.87 -29.22 9.93
C GLY A 533 -54.24 -29.69 9.45
N TYR A 534 -55.19 -28.76 9.34
CA TYR A 534 -56.55 -29.02 8.87
C TYR A 534 -57.02 -28.01 7.81
N ASP A 535 -57.85 -28.48 6.88
CA ASP A 535 -58.36 -27.72 5.74
C ASP A 535 -59.11 -26.45 6.16
N ALA A 536 -58.97 -25.37 5.40
CA ALA A 536 -59.55 -24.06 5.75
C ALA A 536 -61.09 -24.01 5.73
N ASP A 537 -61.77 -25.01 5.16
CA ASP A 537 -63.23 -25.19 5.17
C ASP A 537 -63.72 -26.21 6.21
N SER A 538 -62.86 -26.60 7.17
CA SER A 538 -63.21 -27.54 8.24
C SER A 538 -64.33 -27.03 9.17
N PRO A 539 -65.27 -27.90 9.59
CA PRO A 539 -66.28 -27.59 10.60
C PRO A 539 -65.67 -27.50 12.00
N GLU A 540 -66.40 -26.93 12.97
CA GLU A 540 -65.87 -26.68 14.30
C GLU A 540 -65.53 -27.95 15.12
N ASP A 541 -66.11 -29.10 14.76
CA ASP A 541 -65.87 -30.39 15.41
C ASP A 541 -64.63 -31.13 14.89
N VAL A 542 -63.92 -30.61 13.87
CA VAL A 542 -62.72 -31.24 13.29
C VAL A 542 -61.67 -31.59 14.36
N ASP A 543 -61.09 -32.79 14.30
CA ASP A 543 -60.20 -33.33 15.32
C ASP A 543 -59.22 -34.34 14.70
N ILE A 544 -58.15 -34.67 15.43
CA ILE A 544 -57.31 -35.83 15.09
C ILE A 544 -58.00 -37.08 15.63
N TYR A 545 -58.16 -38.08 14.78
CA TYR A 545 -58.61 -39.41 15.16
C TYR A 545 -57.46 -40.40 15.09
N TYR A 546 -57.44 -41.34 16.04
CA TYR A 546 -56.58 -42.53 16.04
C TYR A 546 -57.36 -43.72 15.49
N TYR A 547 -56.75 -44.56 14.65
CA TYR A 547 -57.37 -45.82 14.22
C TYR A 547 -57.03 -46.96 15.19
N ASN A 548 -58.01 -47.35 16.00
CA ASN A 548 -57.93 -48.51 16.86
C ASN A 548 -58.10 -49.79 16.02
N GLU A 549 -56.98 -50.43 15.66
CA GLU A 549 -56.95 -51.67 14.88
C GLU A 549 -57.71 -52.84 15.53
N ALA A 550 -57.78 -52.88 16.87
CA ALA A 550 -58.44 -53.97 17.61
C ALA A 550 -59.97 -53.84 17.60
N GLU A 551 -60.52 -52.61 17.54
CA GLU A 551 -61.95 -52.36 17.37
C GLU A 551 -62.37 -52.11 15.91
N GLY A 552 -61.41 -51.81 15.03
CA GLY A 552 -61.63 -51.49 13.61
C GLY A 552 -62.28 -50.12 13.38
N LYS A 553 -61.99 -49.13 14.25
CA LYS A 553 -62.66 -47.82 14.29
C LYS A 553 -61.68 -46.67 14.41
N TRP A 554 -62.14 -45.48 14.04
CA TRP A 554 -61.48 -44.21 14.31
C TRP A 554 -62.03 -43.56 15.58
N GLU A 555 -61.13 -43.12 16.47
CA GLU A 555 -61.45 -42.56 17.79
C GLU A 555 -60.90 -41.14 17.94
N SER A 556 -61.80 -40.16 18.15
CA SER A 556 -61.49 -38.74 18.40
C SER A 556 -60.55 -38.59 19.61
N GLN A 557 -59.41 -37.95 19.41
CA GLN A 557 -58.38 -37.73 20.43
C GLN A 557 -58.59 -36.44 21.22
N LYS A 558 -59.47 -35.55 20.76
CA LYS A 558 -59.85 -34.26 21.37
C LYS A 558 -58.66 -33.32 21.52
N GLY A 559 -57.93 -33.13 20.42
CA GLY A 559 -56.73 -32.30 20.40
C GLY A 559 -56.99 -30.81 20.59
N GLU A 560 -55.94 -30.11 21.02
CA GLU A 560 -55.97 -28.67 21.21
C GLU A 560 -55.88 -27.96 19.85
N LYS A 561 -56.90 -27.18 19.51
CA LYS A 561 -57.04 -26.51 18.21
C LYS A 561 -56.46 -25.09 18.22
N ASN A 562 -55.41 -24.88 17.44
CA ASN A 562 -54.89 -23.54 17.14
C ASN A 562 -55.55 -23.00 15.87
N LYS A 563 -56.53 -22.09 16.03
CA LYS A 563 -57.25 -21.46 14.91
C LYS A 563 -56.42 -20.45 14.11
N GLU A 564 -55.25 -20.02 14.59
CA GLU A 564 -54.36 -19.08 13.88
C GLU A 564 -53.35 -19.83 12.99
N LEU A 565 -52.82 -20.97 13.47
CA LEU A 565 -51.92 -21.84 12.70
C LEU A 565 -52.65 -22.92 11.87
N GLN A 566 -53.97 -23.06 12.04
CA GLN A 566 -54.79 -24.12 11.41
C GLN A 566 -54.35 -25.56 11.77
N THR A 567 -53.88 -25.77 13.00
CA THR A 567 -53.39 -27.07 13.48
C THR A 567 -54.18 -27.60 14.67
N ILE A 568 -54.27 -28.91 14.80
CA ILE A 568 -54.67 -29.65 16.00
C ILE A 568 -53.41 -30.28 16.61
N SER A 569 -53.26 -30.25 17.93
CA SER A 569 -52.15 -30.87 18.66
C SER A 569 -52.64 -31.91 19.67
N ILE A 570 -51.98 -33.07 19.73
CA ILE A 570 -52.23 -34.14 20.70
C ILE A 570 -50.92 -34.70 21.27
N VAL A 571 -50.98 -35.19 22.51
CA VAL A 571 -49.91 -35.98 23.12
C VAL A 571 -50.31 -37.45 23.08
N VAL A 572 -49.45 -38.31 22.52
CA VAL A 572 -49.71 -39.74 22.30
C VAL A 572 -48.60 -40.60 22.89
N THR A 573 -48.94 -41.83 23.28
CA THR A 573 -47.99 -42.82 23.84
C THR A 573 -47.80 -44.06 22.95
N HIS A 574 -48.44 -44.09 21.78
CA HIS A 574 -48.35 -45.18 20.81
C HIS A 574 -48.49 -44.64 19.39
N PHE A 575 -48.00 -45.38 18.39
CA PHE A 575 -48.18 -45.04 16.98
C PHE A 575 -48.73 -46.19 16.15
N SER A 576 -49.64 -45.81 15.25
CA SER A 576 -50.13 -46.56 14.09
C SER A 576 -50.68 -45.48 13.15
N ASN A 577 -51.96 -45.54 12.78
CA ASN A 577 -52.61 -44.65 11.83
C ASN A 577 -53.35 -43.51 12.57
N TYR A 578 -53.02 -42.27 12.20
CA TYR A 578 -53.68 -41.04 12.66
C TYR A 578 -54.21 -40.26 11.44
N GLY A 579 -55.28 -39.49 11.62
CA GLY A 579 -55.80 -38.64 10.54
C GLY A 579 -56.75 -37.55 11.02
N VAL A 580 -56.89 -36.50 10.22
CA VAL A 580 -57.72 -35.34 10.53
C VAL A 580 -59.11 -35.50 9.90
N PHE A 581 -60.14 -35.57 10.74
CA PHE A 581 -61.52 -35.80 10.33
C PHE A 581 -62.51 -34.94 11.11
N ALA A 582 -63.73 -34.82 10.57
CA ALA A 582 -64.91 -34.31 11.27
C ALA A 582 -66.10 -35.25 11.06
N GLN A 583 -67.12 -35.15 11.91
CA GLN A 583 -68.34 -35.94 11.79
C GLN A 583 -69.22 -35.40 10.66
N VAL A 584 -69.80 -36.31 9.87
CA VAL A 584 -70.78 -35.95 8.85
C VAL A 584 -72.15 -35.99 9.50
N ASP A 585 -72.64 -34.81 9.91
CA ASP A 585 -74.00 -34.63 10.40
C ASP A 585 -75.01 -35.27 9.44
N LYS A 586 -75.84 -36.16 9.99
CA LYS A 586 -77.07 -36.58 9.31
C LYS A 586 -78.03 -35.39 9.37
N PRO A 587 -78.58 -34.93 8.24
CA PRO A 587 -79.41 -33.73 8.21
C PRO A 587 -80.61 -33.87 9.16
N ASP A 588 -80.71 -32.97 10.13
CA ASP A 588 -81.72 -33.02 11.18
C ASP A 588 -83.10 -32.57 10.65
N ASP A 589 -84.14 -33.32 10.99
CA ASP A 589 -85.40 -33.33 10.25
C ASP A 589 -86.45 -32.45 10.93
N THR A 590 -86.24 -31.12 10.90
CA THR A 590 -87.18 -30.13 11.45
C THR A 590 -87.54 -28.98 10.48
N PRO A 591 -88.78 -28.44 10.53
CA PRO A 591 -89.29 -27.56 9.46
C PRO A 591 -89.06 -26.06 9.73
N PRO A 592 -89.05 -25.21 8.68
CA PRO A 592 -88.76 -23.77 8.79
C PRO A 592 -89.90 -22.95 9.43
N VAL A 593 -89.53 -21.85 10.08
CA VAL A 593 -90.45 -20.83 10.62
C VAL A 593 -90.04 -19.44 10.12
N ASP A 594 -91.02 -18.69 9.61
CA ASP A 594 -90.90 -17.36 8.97
C ASP A 594 -91.32 -16.24 9.97
N PRO A 595 -91.15 -14.92 9.72
CA PRO A 595 -90.36 -14.09 10.65
C PRO A 595 -91.14 -12.92 11.27
N LYS A 596 -90.76 -12.49 12.48
CA LYS A 596 -91.27 -11.25 13.11
C LYS A 596 -90.26 -10.48 13.96
N ASP A 597 -89.95 -9.29 13.47
CA ASP A 597 -89.55 -8.08 14.21
C ASP A 597 -90.70 -7.54 15.11
N PRO A 598 -90.51 -6.51 15.98
CA PRO A 598 -89.25 -5.89 16.46
C PRO A 598 -89.22 -5.46 17.97
N VAL A 599 -88.07 -4.92 18.42
CA VAL A 599 -87.84 -3.97 19.56
C VAL A 599 -88.15 -4.41 21.01
N GLN A 600 -87.12 -4.42 21.89
CA GLN A 600 -87.06 -3.59 23.11
C GLN A 600 -85.70 -3.63 23.86
N ASP A 601 -85.17 -2.45 24.18
CA ASP A 601 -84.25 -2.16 25.31
C ASP A 601 -85.05 -2.26 26.64
N PRO A 602 -84.45 -2.54 27.83
CA PRO A 602 -83.59 -1.54 28.49
C PRO A 602 -82.48 -2.01 29.48
N ASP A 603 -81.31 -1.36 29.40
CA ASP A 603 -80.70 -0.52 30.48
C ASP A 603 -79.98 -1.10 31.74
N ASP A 604 -79.11 -0.23 32.31
CA ASP A 604 -78.50 -0.13 33.66
C ASP A 604 -77.40 -1.11 34.16
N GLY A 605 -76.33 -0.57 34.80
CA GLY A 605 -75.30 -1.36 35.53
C GLY A 605 -73.86 -0.79 35.68
N ASP A 606 -73.66 0.49 36.04
CA ASP A 606 -72.37 1.22 35.99
C ASP A 606 -71.55 1.32 37.32
N ASP A 607 -70.33 1.88 37.22
CA ASP A 607 -69.40 2.38 38.27
C ASP A 607 -68.65 1.36 39.19
N ASP A 608 -67.56 1.68 39.89
CA ASP A 608 -66.90 2.97 40.24
C ASP A 608 -65.35 2.98 40.02
N LYS A 609 -64.62 3.93 40.63
CA LYS A 609 -63.39 4.58 40.11
C LYS A 609 -62.16 4.59 41.07
N THR A 610 -60.95 4.56 40.47
CA THR A 610 -59.76 5.45 40.74
C THR A 610 -59.19 5.55 42.19
N PRO A 611 -58.22 6.42 42.63
CA PRO A 611 -57.91 7.85 42.30
C PRO A 611 -56.43 8.20 41.91
N VAL A 612 -56.15 9.52 41.78
CA VAL A 612 -54.93 10.22 41.26
C VAL A 612 -54.30 11.12 42.38
N PRO A 613 -53.48 12.24 42.22
CA PRO A 613 -52.76 12.89 41.07
C PRO A 613 -51.31 13.46 41.30
N GLY A 614 -50.68 13.89 40.17
CA GLY A 614 -49.79 15.08 40.05
C GLY A 614 -48.26 14.84 40.06
N ALA A 615 -47.36 15.78 39.67
CA ALA A 615 -47.38 17.09 38.96
C ALA A 615 -45.89 17.45 38.57
N LYS A 616 -45.42 18.55 37.92
CA LYS A 616 -45.79 19.98 37.72
C LYS A 616 -45.19 20.58 36.40
N ASP A 617 -45.42 21.89 36.19
CA ASP A 617 -45.05 22.83 35.09
C ASP A 617 -43.65 23.52 35.32
N PRO A 618 -43.07 24.46 34.49
CA PRO A 618 -43.63 25.18 33.30
C PRO A 618 -42.72 25.51 32.07
N GLY A 619 -43.32 25.99 30.95
CA GLY A 619 -42.61 26.88 30.00
C GLY A 619 -43.08 27.04 28.52
N ASN A 620 -44.06 27.94 28.28
CA ASN A 620 -44.28 28.85 27.11
C ASN A 620 -43.37 28.77 25.84
N GLY A 621 -43.78 28.92 24.57
CA GLY A 621 -45.10 29.21 23.94
C GLY A 621 -45.06 30.36 22.88
N SER A 622 -45.62 30.19 21.66
CA SER A 622 -46.22 31.25 20.79
C SER A 622 -46.85 30.72 19.48
N LYS A 623 -47.69 31.53 18.83
CA LYS A 623 -48.08 31.48 17.40
C LYS A 623 -47.49 32.69 16.66
N ASP A 624 -47.49 32.72 15.31
CA ASP A 624 -48.30 33.67 14.51
C ASP A 624 -48.29 33.33 12.99
N ASP A 625 -49.11 34.05 12.21
CA ASP A 625 -49.36 33.88 10.76
C ASP A 625 -48.25 34.40 9.82
N THR A 626 -48.11 33.82 8.62
CA THR A 626 -48.41 34.55 7.34
C THR A 626 -48.39 33.71 6.04
N LYS A 627 -49.50 33.86 5.28
CA LYS A 627 -49.71 33.68 3.82
C LYS A 627 -48.45 33.95 2.94
N LYS A 628 -48.20 33.33 1.77
CA LYS A 628 -49.09 33.22 0.58
C LYS A 628 -48.40 32.54 -0.64
N ASP A 629 -49.19 32.00 -1.58
CA ASP A 629 -48.96 31.84 -3.05
C ASP A 629 -47.70 31.07 -3.55
N LYS A 630 -47.73 30.08 -4.46
CA LYS A 630 -48.72 29.54 -5.46
C LYS A 630 -48.44 28.04 -5.72
N LYS A 631 -49.45 27.17 -5.98
CA LYS A 631 -50.00 26.75 -7.31
C LYS A 631 -48.95 26.29 -8.34
N ASP A 632 -49.11 25.21 -9.11
CA ASP A 632 -50.22 24.25 -9.38
C ASP A 632 -49.57 22.84 -9.56
N ASP A 633 -50.07 21.69 -9.06
CA ASP A 633 -51.33 20.92 -9.26
C ASP A 633 -51.13 19.67 -10.17
N LYS A 634 -51.77 18.55 -9.78
CA LYS A 634 -51.86 17.20 -10.41
C LYS A 634 -50.60 16.53 -10.99
N THR A 635 -50.23 15.40 -10.38
CA THR A 635 -50.64 14.09 -10.93
C THR A 635 -50.60 12.99 -9.85
N LYS A 636 -51.69 12.24 -9.70
CA LYS A 636 -51.69 10.92 -9.04
C LYS A 636 -51.62 9.87 -10.14
N HIS A 637 -50.70 8.91 -10.03
CA HIS A 637 -50.89 7.58 -10.60
C HIS A 637 -50.44 6.52 -9.61
N THR A 638 -51.22 5.46 -9.50
CA THR A 638 -51.08 4.39 -8.52
C THR A 638 -50.03 3.38 -8.96
N LYS A 639 -49.07 3.06 -8.08
CA LYS A 639 -48.35 1.78 -8.18
C LYS A 639 -49.31 0.66 -7.79
N LYS A 640 -49.56 -0.28 -8.69
CA LYS A 640 -50.13 -1.60 -8.39
C LYS A 640 -49.06 -2.64 -8.71
N GLY A 641 -48.82 -3.58 -7.80
CA GLY A 641 -47.82 -4.63 -8.00
C GLY A 641 -48.15 -5.48 -9.24
N SER A 642 -47.10 -5.92 -9.95
CA SER A 642 -47.20 -6.93 -10.99
C SER A 642 -46.52 -8.21 -10.50
N LEU A 643 -47.15 -9.35 -10.74
CA LEU A 643 -46.61 -10.67 -10.44
C LEU A 643 -45.48 -11.02 -11.43
N PRO A 644 -44.51 -11.86 -11.06
CA PRO A 644 -43.44 -12.28 -11.95
C PRO A 644 -44.00 -13.13 -13.11
N ASN A 645 -43.42 -12.95 -14.29
CA ASN A 645 -43.87 -13.60 -15.53
C ASN A 645 -42.84 -14.65 -15.95
N THR A 646 -43.08 -15.92 -15.62
CA THR A 646 -42.16 -17.04 -15.88
C THR A 646 -42.43 -17.68 -17.26
N ALA A 647 -41.69 -17.21 -18.28
CA ALA A 647 -41.62 -17.85 -19.59
C ALA A 647 -40.15 -17.98 -20.02
N THR A 648 -39.64 -19.21 -20.06
CA THR A 648 -38.24 -19.50 -20.38
C THR A 648 -37.90 -19.25 -21.84
N ASN A 649 -36.66 -18.80 -22.10
CA ASN A 649 -36.18 -18.42 -23.44
C ASN A 649 -35.47 -19.58 -24.18
N ASP A 650 -35.57 -20.79 -23.64
CA ASP A 650 -34.73 -21.95 -23.99
C ASP A 650 -34.95 -22.41 -25.44
N TYR A 651 -36.16 -22.23 -25.96
CA TYR A 651 -36.51 -22.50 -27.36
C TYR A 651 -35.64 -21.71 -28.36
N ASN A 652 -35.28 -20.46 -28.04
CA ASN A 652 -34.45 -19.64 -28.91
C ASN A 652 -32.98 -20.12 -28.92
N TRP A 653 -32.46 -20.57 -27.77
CA TRP A 653 -31.13 -21.18 -27.68
C TRP A 653 -31.07 -22.55 -28.35
N LEU A 654 -32.12 -23.37 -28.19
CA LEU A 654 -32.28 -24.65 -28.89
C LEU A 654 -32.29 -24.46 -30.42
N MET A 655 -33.06 -23.49 -30.92
CA MET A 655 -33.08 -23.15 -32.36
C MET A 655 -31.73 -22.61 -32.87
N LEU A 656 -31.02 -21.80 -32.08
CA LEU A 656 -29.67 -21.34 -32.43
C LEU A 656 -28.68 -22.52 -32.55
N GLY A 657 -28.74 -23.47 -31.61
CA GLY A 657 -27.94 -24.69 -31.63
C GLY A 657 -28.21 -25.57 -32.85
N ILE A 658 -29.48 -25.80 -33.19
CA ILE A 658 -29.88 -26.56 -34.39
C ILE A 658 -29.37 -25.88 -35.67
N SER A 659 -29.47 -24.55 -35.76
CA SER A 659 -28.97 -23.76 -36.91
C SER A 659 -27.46 -23.90 -37.10
N LEU A 660 -26.69 -23.80 -36.02
CA LEU A 660 -25.23 -24.00 -36.04
C LEU A 660 -24.85 -25.43 -36.47
N LEU A 661 -25.57 -26.45 -35.97
CA LEU A 661 -25.31 -27.85 -36.26
C LEU A 661 -25.58 -28.17 -37.75
N LEU A 662 -26.71 -27.70 -38.30
CA LEU A 662 -27.02 -27.80 -39.74
C LEU A 662 -25.97 -27.10 -40.61
N THR A 663 -25.50 -25.92 -40.19
CA THR A 663 -24.46 -25.15 -40.90
C THR A 663 -23.12 -25.90 -40.90
N GLY A 664 -22.75 -26.53 -39.79
CA GLY A 664 -21.57 -27.40 -39.69
C GLY A 664 -21.64 -28.61 -40.63
N VAL A 665 -22.80 -29.28 -40.69
CA VAL A 665 -23.03 -30.40 -41.63
C VAL A 665 -22.93 -29.94 -43.08
N ALA A 666 -23.49 -28.78 -43.43
CA ALA A 666 -23.37 -28.22 -44.77
C ALA A 666 -21.90 -27.95 -45.17
N MET A 667 -21.10 -27.34 -44.28
CA MET A 667 -19.67 -27.13 -44.53
C MET A 667 -18.88 -28.43 -44.62
N PHE A 668 -19.21 -29.46 -43.83
CA PHE A 668 -18.59 -30.77 -43.94
C PHE A 668 -18.89 -31.46 -45.28
N LEU A 669 -20.14 -31.38 -45.76
CA LEU A 669 -20.52 -31.95 -47.06
C LEU A 669 -19.89 -31.19 -48.24
N LEU A 670 -19.82 -29.85 -48.17
CA LEU A 670 -19.16 -29.03 -49.19
C LEU A 670 -17.65 -29.26 -49.26
N SER A 671 -16.96 -29.33 -48.11
CA SER A 671 -15.53 -29.63 -48.06
C SER A 671 -15.23 -31.07 -48.52
N ARG A 672 -16.08 -32.04 -48.19
CA ARG A 672 -16.00 -33.41 -48.73
C ARG A 672 -16.21 -33.44 -50.25
N LYS A 673 -17.15 -32.67 -50.79
CA LYS A 673 -17.39 -32.58 -52.25
C LYS A 673 -16.19 -31.96 -52.98
N ARG A 674 -15.60 -30.87 -52.45
CA ARG A 674 -14.37 -30.27 -52.99
C ARG A 674 -13.18 -31.25 -52.98
N ARG A 675 -13.01 -32.05 -51.93
CA ARG A 675 -11.93 -33.07 -51.86
C ARG A 675 -12.12 -34.25 -52.84
N LEU A 676 -13.31 -34.43 -53.39
CA LEU A 676 -13.58 -35.44 -54.42
C LEU A 676 -13.42 -34.89 -55.85
N SER A 677 -13.69 -33.60 -56.09
CA SER A 677 -13.47 -32.95 -57.41
C SER A 677 -12.04 -32.44 -57.65
N ILE A 678 -11.08 -32.84 -56.80
CA ILE A 678 -9.63 -32.56 -56.95
C ILE A 678 -8.85 -33.87 -57.23
N ASN A 679 -9.50 -35.03 -57.08
CA ASN A 679 -8.94 -36.37 -57.27
C ASN A 679 -9.75 -37.19 -58.29
N ALA A 680 -10.26 -36.53 -59.33
CA ALA A 680 -11.09 -37.10 -60.40
C ALA A 680 -10.80 -36.36 -61.72
#